data_AF-A0A7T0JQH1-F1
#
_entry.id   AF-A0A7T0JQH1-F1
#
_cell.length_a   1.000
_cell.length_b   1.000
_cell.length_c   1.000
_cell.angle_alpha   90.00
_cell.angle_beta   90.00
_cell.angle_gamma   90.00
#
_symmetry.space_group_name_H-M   'P 1'
#
loop_
_entity.id
_entity.type
_entity.pdbx_description
1 polymer ?
#
loop_
_entity_poly.entity_id
_entity_poly.type
_entity_poly.pdbx_seq_one_letter_code
_entity_poly.pdbx_strand_id
1 'polypeptide(L)'
;MATKRKPIHYLIVTLLTLSIVLAVVGCYLYYSGAGPLRSNAPPPVAVARYSLRLGLNLSADSALHAASQRFAERIAERSQGRVEVKVYPDQQLGTDEQMVEMAREGKLDLLLTPTAKLSVDVPAMQYADLPFYFADRAELYSMLDGEPGNLLLAKLNDIGLVGIAFWENGFKQFTANRPLLRPEDFAGLRIRTMKSRLLMDQFSAMGAEPVVIDFATLHQALTDGAVDGQENPLVAIAGKRLYEVQSHLTLSNHAWLGYVFSASRKAFEGLPQDIRDLILDTARELAPWEREETARREAQFLETIRAAGVQVHTLGGDQRQRFAEALAPLVRGYGFEVGYDLLAKTDELRIMALLDQANRAGQPASTMPLLLGLDADLSGSGAMAGGAILRGMEMAVDEINGKGGILGRPLRIVARDHRQNPFRGLENIETFARLPGMLATMAGMHTSVIQDELETIHRLQLPFLMAWSAGTGVIHHDYQPSYTFRVSIDDTWVAPFLLEHALHRGRHITALLEQSAWGRSNEEALNPLIAKLPPGTVTLEWLNRGETDFAARLSELRDRGTDVIILVANAAESRELVEDMARMDNPLPIYAHWGFTGGDFWRQSQHALSKVELRFVQSILMDNGTANPRLTAFTERYRARYRLTAIDPIPAPAGTAHAYDLVHLLASAVRQAGTSDTQAIRAAMEKLKSYPGIVRDYVPPFTAERHDALGPDILHLAKYDERGRIVGAR
;
A
#
# COMPACT_ATOMS: atom_id res chain seq x y z
N MET A 1 -23.45 -37.93 -108.54
CA MET A 1 -23.67 -36.79 -109.45
C MET A 1 -23.33 -35.51 -108.70
N ALA A 2 -22.61 -34.62 -109.36
CA ALA A 2 -21.97 -33.37 -108.91
C ALA A 2 -22.60 -32.54 -107.76
N THR A 3 -21.74 -32.25 -106.78
CA THR A 3 -21.49 -30.97 -106.08
C THR A 3 -22.26 -29.70 -106.49
N LYS A 4 -22.86 -29.03 -105.48
CA LYS A 4 -22.84 -27.56 -105.25
C LYS A 4 -22.80 -27.32 -103.72
N ARG A 5 -21.62 -27.29 -103.09
CA ARG A 5 -20.89 -26.10 -102.61
C ARG A 5 -21.73 -24.88 -102.19
N LYS A 6 -21.65 -24.64 -100.87
CA LYS A 6 -21.88 -23.42 -100.07
C LYS A 6 -23.36 -23.04 -99.81
N PRO A 7 -23.66 -22.47 -98.61
CA PRO A 7 -22.71 -21.75 -97.75
C PRO A 7 -22.79 -22.15 -96.26
N ILE A 8 -21.75 -22.84 -95.79
CA ILE A 8 -21.33 -22.92 -94.37
C ILE A 8 -21.20 -21.51 -93.75
N HIS A 9 -21.07 -20.46 -94.57
CA HIS A 9 -21.12 -19.06 -94.16
C HIS A 9 -22.45 -18.65 -93.51
N TYR A 10 -23.62 -19.11 -93.99
CA TYR A 10 -24.88 -18.77 -93.31
C TYR A 10 -24.99 -19.51 -91.99
N LEU A 11 -24.56 -20.77 -91.91
CA LEU A 11 -24.57 -21.51 -90.65
C LEU A 11 -23.64 -20.87 -89.60
N ILE A 12 -22.45 -20.41 -90.00
CA ILE A 12 -21.51 -19.71 -89.10
C ILE A 12 -22.05 -18.34 -88.69
N VAL A 13 -22.63 -17.56 -89.61
CA VAL A 13 -23.23 -16.25 -89.29
C VAL A 13 -24.49 -16.40 -88.43
N THR A 14 -25.32 -17.41 -88.66
CA THR A 14 -26.48 -17.75 -87.82
C THR A 14 -26.06 -18.24 -86.44
N LEU A 15 -24.97 -19.03 -86.33
CA LEU A 15 -24.45 -19.46 -85.03
C LEU A 15 -23.76 -18.31 -84.26
N LEU A 16 -23.08 -17.39 -84.93
CA LEU A 16 -22.49 -16.18 -84.32
C LEU A 16 -23.56 -15.17 -83.89
N THR A 17 -24.59 -14.94 -84.70
CA THR A 17 -25.72 -14.09 -84.31
C THR A 17 -26.56 -14.72 -83.20
N LEU A 18 -26.78 -16.04 -83.22
CA LEU A 18 -27.48 -16.74 -82.13
C LEU A 18 -26.66 -16.74 -80.84
N SER A 19 -25.33 -16.86 -80.90
CA SER A 19 -24.47 -16.77 -79.70
C SER A 19 -24.34 -15.35 -79.16
N ILE A 20 -24.34 -14.32 -80.00
CA ILE A 20 -24.41 -12.92 -79.56
C ILE A 20 -25.80 -12.62 -78.97
N VAL A 21 -26.89 -13.09 -79.57
CA VAL A 21 -28.25 -12.95 -79.01
C VAL A 21 -28.38 -13.73 -77.70
N LEU A 22 -27.84 -14.93 -77.59
CA LEU A 22 -27.81 -15.69 -76.34
C LEU A 22 -26.90 -15.05 -75.28
N ALA A 23 -25.81 -14.39 -75.67
CA ALA A 23 -24.95 -13.64 -74.75
C ALA A 23 -25.62 -12.34 -74.29
N VAL A 24 -26.37 -11.65 -75.16
CA VAL A 24 -27.13 -10.44 -74.82
C VAL A 24 -28.39 -10.79 -74.02
N VAL A 25 -29.10 -11.87 -74.34
CA VAL A 25 -30.23 -12.39 -73.54
C VAL A 25 -29.73 -12.98 -72.22
N GLY A 26 -28.56 -13.61 -72.21
CA GLY A 26 -27.88 -14.07 -70.99
C GLY A 26 -27.46 -12.90 -70.09
N CYS A 27 -26.86 -11.85 -70.66
CA CYS A 27 -26.56 -10.61 -69.93
C CYS A 27 -27.83 -9.89 -69.48
N TYR A 28 -28.87 -9.84 -70.33
CA TYR A 28 -30.13 -9.21 -69.98
C TYR A 28 -30.85 -10.00 -68.90
N LEU A 29 -30.94 -11.33 -68.96
CA LEU A 29 -31.52 -12.15 -67.88
C LEU A 29 -30.66 -12.12 -66.60
N TYR A 30 -29.34 -11.98 -66.72
CA TYR A 30 -28.43 -11.76 -65.59
C TYR A 30 -28.62 -10.38 -64.94
N TYR A 31 -28.93 -9.33 -65.72
CA TYR A 31 -29.14 -7.97 -65.23
C TYR A 31 -30.62 -7.58 -64.95
N SER A 32 -31.59 -8.28 -65.53
CA SER A 32 -33.03 -8.00 -65.43
C SER A 32 -33.83 -9.10 -64.70
N GLY A 33 -33.16 -10.15 -64.23
CA GLY A 33 -33.67 -11.07 -63.21
C GLY A 33 -33.76 -10.41 -61.83
N ALA A 34 -34.42 -9.25 -61.75
CA ALA A 34 -34.92 -8.68 -60.52
C ALA A 34 -36.13 -9.52 -60.06
N GLY A 35 -35.84 -10.70 -59.47
CA GLY A 35 -36.68 -11.19 -58.38
C GLY A 35 -36.70 -10.12 -57.27
N PRO A 36 -37.71 -10.10 -56.39
CA PRO A 36 -37.70 -9.16 -55.27
C PRO A 36 -36.34 -9.29 -54.60
N LEU A 37 -35.60 -8.18 -54.52
CA LEU A 37 -34.31 -8.10 -53.85
C LEU A 37 -34.54 -8.66 -52.44
N ARG A 38 -34.26 -9.96 -52.25
CA ARG A 38 -33.99 -10.50 -50.93
C ARG A 38 -32.80 -9.68 -50.48
N SER A 39 -33.02 -8.81 -49.51
CA SER A 39 -31.95 -8.02 -48.94
C SER A 39 -30.88 -9.01 -48.50
N ASN A 40 -29.80 -9.11 -49.26
CA ASN A 40 -28.50 -9.58 -48.78
C ASN A 40 -27.90 -8.47 -47.90
N ALA A 41 -28.74 -7.85 -47.05
CA ALA A 41 -28.24 -7.32 -45.81
C ALA A 41 -27.67 -8.54 -45.09
N PRO A 42 -26.42 -8.49 -44.58
CA PRO A 42 -26.00 -9.48 -43.60
C PRO A 42 -27.12 -9.59 -42.56
N PRO A 43 -27.46 -10.79 -42.07
CA PRO A 43 -28.44 -10.92 -40.99
C PRO A 43 -28.05 -9.87 -39.93
N PRO A 44 -29.00 -9.07 -39.40
CA PRO A 44 -28.66 -8.03 -38.45
C PRO A 44 -27.77 -8.67 -37.41
N VAL A 45 -26.52 -8.19 -37.33
CA VAL A 45 -25.58 -8.68 -36.33
C VAL A 45 -26.31 -8.50 -35.02
N ALA A 46 -26.66 -9.60 -34.37
CA ALA A 46 -27.35 -9.55 -33.10
C ALA A 46 -26.42 -8.79 -32.16
N VAL A 47 -26.71 -7.51 -31.93
CA VAL A 47 -25.89 -6.69 -31.06
C VAL A 47 -26.05 -7.29 -29.67
N ALA A 48 -24.99 -7.91 -29.16
CA ALA A 48 -25.02 -8.57 -27.86
C ALA A 48 -25.55 -7.58 -26.81
N ARG A 49 -26.60 -8.00 -26.11
CA ARG A 49 -27.21 -7.24 -25.02
C ARG A 49 -26.68 -7.78 -23.69
N TYR A 50 -26.18 -6.88 -22.86
CA TYR A 50 -25.63 -7.18 -21.54
C TYR A 50 -26.61 -6.67 -20.48
N SER A 51 -27.02 -7.52 -19.55
CA SER A 51 -27.86 -7.12 -18.41
C SER A 51 -27.00 -7.26 -17.16
N LEU A 52 -26.67 -6.12 -16.54
CA LEU A 52 -25.83 -6.04 -15.36
C LEU A 52 -26.68 -5.74 -14.13
N ARG A 53 -26.31 -6.29 -12.98
CA ARG A 53 -26.96 -6.02 -11.70
C ARG A 53 -26.05 -5.17 -10.82
N LEU A 54 -26.59 -4.08 -10.27
CA LEU A 54 -25.93 -3.18 -9.33
C LEU A 54 -26.60 -3.29 -7.95
N GLY A 55 -25.87 -3.81 -6.96
CA GLY A 55 -26.35 -3.92 -5.57
C GLY A 55 -25.83 -2.79 -4.67
N LEU A 56 -26.69 -2.29 -3.78
CA LEU A 56 -26.34 -1.33 -2.71
C LEU A 56 -27.23 -1.51 -1.48
N ASN A 57 -26.73 -1.12 -0.31
CA ASN A 57 -27.43 -1.30 0.98
C ASN A 57 -28.34 -0.13 1.39
N LEU A 58 -28.16 1.05 0.79
CA LEU A 58 -28.91 2.25 1.14
C LEU A 58 -30.29 2.28 0.50
N SER A 59 -31.15 3.11 1.08
CA SER A 59 -32.53 3.29 0.67
C SER A 59 -32.69 3.96 -0.68
N ALA A 60 -33.84 3.71 -1.32
CA ALA A 60 -34.19 4.25 -2.63
C ALA A 60 -34.28 5.80 -2.68
N ASP A 61 -34.31 6.48 -1.53
CA ASP A 61 -34.28 7.94 -1.40
C ASP A 61 -32.88 8.51 -1.13
N SER A 62 -31.83 7.68 -1.20
CA SER A 62 -30.44 8.14 -1.05
C SER A 62 -29.88 8.77 -2.33
N ALA A 63 -28.87 9.64 -2.19
CA ALA A 63 -28.15 10.20 -3.33
C ALA A 63 -27.40 9.13 -4.12
N LEU A 64 -26.83 8.13 -3.42
CA LEU A 64 -26.19 6.96 -4.03
C LEU A 64 -27.15 6.13 -4.89
N HIS A 65 -28.40 5.95 -4.47
CA HIS A 65 -29.41 5.31 -5.33
C HIS A 65 -29.74 6.18 -6.55
N ALA A 66 -29.92 7.48 -6.37
CA ALA A 66 -30.18 8.40 -7.49
C ALA A 66 -29.01 8.43 -8.50
N ALA A 67 -27.77 8.38 -8.02
CA ALA A 67 -26.57 8.26 -8.85
C ALA A 67 -26.52 6.91 -9.58
N SER A 68 -26.93 5.83 -8.93
CA SER A 68 -27.03 4.49 -9.53
C SER A 68 -28.07 4.44 -10.65
N GLN A 69 -29.21 5.11 -10.48
CA GLN A 69 -30.24 5.22 -11.52
C GLN A 69 -29.74 6.03 -12.72
N ARG A 70 -29.12 7.19 -12.46
CA ARG A 70 -28.50 8.00 -13.52
C ARG A 70 -27.38 7.27 -14.25
N PHE A 71 -26.59 6.47 -13.52
CA PHE A 71 -25.60 5.59 -14.11
C PHE A 71 -26.26 4.60 -15.08
N ALA A 72 -27.32 3.90 -14.64
CA ALA A 72 -28.05 2.97 -15.50
C ALA A 72 -28.62 3.63 -16.76
N GLU A 73 -29.21 4.83 -16.63
CA GLU A 73 -29.74 5.62 -17.74
C GLU A 73 -28.63 6.01 -18.73
N ARG A 74 -27.53 6.59 -18.25
CA ARG A 74 -26.39 6.99 -19.09
C ARG A 74 -25.74 5.81 -19.81
N ILE A 75 -25.61 4.67 -19.14
CA ILE A 75 -25.11 3.45 -19.74
C ILE A 75 -26.04 2.97 -20.86
N ALA A 76 -27.36 2.95 -20.64
CA ALA A 76 -28.32 2.56 -21.66
C ALA A 76 -28.28 3.51 -22.87
N GLU A 77 -28.22 4.83 -22.64
CA GLU A 77 -28.14 5.84 -23.70
C GLU A 77 -26.84 5.73 -24.50
N ARG A 78 -25.69 5.79 -23.84
CA ARG A 78 -24.36 5.79 -24.50
C ARG A 78 -24.04 4.46 -25.17
N SER A 79 -24.58 3.36 -24.64
CA SER A 79 -24.44 2.04 -25.26
C SER A 79 -25.49 1.76 -26.34
N GLN A 80 -26.41 2.70 -26.63
CA GLN A 80 -27.51 2.53 -27.59
C GLN A 80 -28.37 1.29 -27.27
N GLY A 81 -28.63 1.05 -25.98
CA GLY A 81 -29.41 -0.09 -25.48
C GLY A 81 -28.68 -1.43 -25.50
N ARG A 82 -27.36 -1.44 -25.75
CA ARG A 82 -26.53 -2.65 -25.64
C ARG A 82 -26.36 -3.11 -24.20
N VAL A 83 -26.41 -2.20 -23.25
CA VAL A 83 -26.22 -2.49 -21.83
C VAL A 83 -27.42 -1.97 -21.05
N GLU A 84 -28.03 -2.86 -20.27
CA GLU A 84 -29.05 -2.54 -19.28
C GLU A 84 -28.44 -2.76 -17.89
N VAL A 85 -28.61 -1.80 -16.98
CA VAL A 85 -28.19 -1.94 -15.58
C VAL A 85 -29.42 -1.94 -14.69
N LYS A 86 -29.61 -3.00 -13.90
CA LYS A 86 -30.68 -3.13 -12.92
C LYS A 86 -30.15 -2.81 -11.53
N VAL A 87 -30.73 -1.81 -10.89
CA VAL A 87 -30.30 -1.32 -9.56
C VAL A 87 -31.17 -1.96 -8.48
N TYR A 88 -30.52 -2.50 -7.44
CA TYR A 88 -31.16 -3.19 -6.32
C TYR A 88 -30.75 -2.52 -4.99
N PRO A 89 -31.51 -1.52 -4.50
CA PRO A 89 -31.25 -0.83 -3.24
C PRO A 89 -31.67 -1.67 -2.02
N ASP A 90 -31.57 -1.09 -0.82
CA ASP A 90 -32.13 -1.65 0.42
C ASP A 90 -31.67 -3.07 0.77
N GLN A 91 -30.43 -3.44 0.38
CA GLN A 91 -29.90 -4.80 0.60
C GLN A 91 -30.77 -5.90 -0.03
N GLN A 92 -31.51 -5.61 -1.11
CA GLN A 92 -32.39 -6.58 -1.78
C GLN A 92 -31.66 -7.84 -2.28
N LEU A 93 -30.35 -7.73 -2.56
CA LEU A 93 -29.51 -8.84 -2.99
C LEU A 93 -28.75 -9.52 -1.83
N GLY A 94 -28.93 -9.07 -0.58
CA GLY A 94 -28.24 -9.57 0.60
C GLY A 94 -27.39 -8.51 1.30
N THR A 95 -26.67 -8.93 2.34
CA THR A 95 -25.74 -8.05 3.07
C THR A 95 -24.57 -7.62 2.17
N ASP A 96 -23.85 -6.58 2.56
CA ASP A 96 -22.68 -6.11 1.81
C ASP A 96 -21.61 -7.21 1.63
N GLU A 97 -21.38 -8.02 2.66
CA GLU A 97 -20.46 -9.16 2.63
C GLU A 97 -20.95 -10.24 1.66
N GLN A 98 -22.25 -10.54 1.66
CA GLN A 98 -22.84 -11.50 0.71
C GLN A 98 -22.75 -11.00 -0.73
N MET A 99 -22.96 -9.70 -0.95
CA MET A 99 -22.82 -9.08 -2.27
C MET A 99 -21.38 -9.13 -2.78
N VAL A 100 -20.39 -8.83 -1.93
CA VAL A 100 -18.96 -8.97 -2.27
C VAL A 100 -18.62 -10.41 -2.65
N GLU A 101 -19.11 -11.39 -1.90
CA GLU A 101 -18.87 -12.81 -2.21
C GLU A 101 -19.54 -13.23 -3.53
N MET A 102 -20.79 -12.81 -3.76
CA MET A 102 -21.43 -13.02 -5.06
C MET A 102 -20.63 -12.40 -6.21
N ALA A 103 -20.04 -11.22 -6.01
CA ALA A 103 -19.22 -10.58 -7.03
C ALA A 103 -17.92 -11.33 -7.29
N ARG A 104 -17.23 -11.83 -6.25
CA ARG A 104 -16.05 -12.69 -6.39
C ARG A 104 -16.32 -13.92 -7.26
N GLU A 105 -17.49 -14.53 -7.08
CA GLU A 105 -17.91 -15.70 -7.86
C GLU A 105 -18.35 -15.37 -9.30
N GLY A 106 -18.51 -14.09 -9.62
CA GLY A 106 -19.08 -13.59 -10.88
C GLY A 106 -20.60 -13.69 -10.96
N LYS A 107 -21.27 -13.83 -9.81
CA LYS A 107 -22.74 -13.85 -9.71
C LYS A 107 -23.33 -12.44 -9.60
N LEU A 108 -22.61 -11.43 -9.12
CA LEU A 108 -23.07 -10.03 -9.09
C LEU A 108 -22.11 -9.15 -9.90
N ASP A 109 -22.63 -8.31 -10.79
CA ASP A 109 -21.81 -7.58 -11.77
C ASP A 109 -21.18 -6.31 -11.18
N LEU A 110 -21.99 -5.48 -10.54
CA LEU A 110 -21.60 -4.16 -10.01
C LEU A 110 -22.04 -4.01 -8.55
N LEU A 111 -21.26 -3.27 -7.78
CA LEU A 111 -21.49 -3.06 -6.35
C LEU A 111 -21.17 -1.65 -5.94
N LEU A 112 -21.97 -1.13 -5.00
CA LEU A 112 -21.60 -0.01 -4.15
C LEU A 112 -21.49 -0.53 -2.72
N THR A 113 -20.25 -0.64 -2.23
CA THR A 113 -19.96 -1.20 -0.90
C THR A 113 -19.30 -0.14 -0.01
N PRO A 114 -19.70 -0.01 1.28
CA PRO A 114 -19.06 0.94 2.18
C PRO A 114 -17.56 0.67 2.35
N THR A 115 -16.72 1.72 2.36
CA THR A 115 -15.27 1.63 2.62
C THR A 115 -14.98 0.89 3.92
N ALA A 116 -15.71 1.23 4.99
CA ALA A 116 -15.60 0.59 6.29
C ALA A 116 -15.84 -0.93 6.25
N LYS A 117 -16.76 -1.42 5.41
CA LYS A 117 -17.05 -2.86 5.32
C LYS A 117 -16.05 -3.60 4.43
N LEU A 118 -15.60 -2.98 3.33
CA LEU A 118 -14.52 -3.52 2.51
C LEU A 118 -13.19 -3.65 3.28
N SER A 119 -13.02 -2.91 4.39
CA SER A 119 -11.82 -3.02 5.22
C SER A 119 -11.55 -4.39 5.83
N VAL A 120 -12.56 -5.26 5.89
CA VAL A 120 -12.41 -6.64 6.38
C VAL A 120 -11.50 -7.45 5.44
N ASP A 121 -11.65 -7.26 4.14
CA ASP A 121 -10.89 -7.97 3.11
C ASP A 121 -9.72 -7.14 2.57
N VAL A 122 -9.86 -5.81 2.55
CA VAL A 122 -8.86 -4.85 2.09
C VAL A 122 -8.62 -3.82 3.18
N PRO A 123 -7.77 -4.08 4.19
CA PRO A 123 -7.54 -3.18 5.33
C PRO A 123 -7.22 -1.73 4.95
N ALA A 124 -6.63 -1.51 3.76
CA ALA A 124 -6.36 -0.20 3.19
C ALA A 124 -7.61 0.68 3.01
N MET A 125 -8.80 0.10 2.88
CA MET A 125 -10.07 0.84 2.74
C MET A 125 -10.40 1.71 3.96
N GLN A 126 -9.69 1.52 5.06
CA GLN A 126 -9.77 2.38 6.24
C GLN A 126 -9.16 3.78 6.01
N TYR A 127 -8.43 4.01 4.92
CA TYR A 127 -7.80 5.29 4.58
C TYR A 127 -8.76 6.49 4.69
N ALA A 128 -9.94 6.38 4.09
CA ALA A 128 -10.93 7.46 4.07
C ALA A 128 -11.69 7.60 5.41
N ASP A 129 -11.67 6.54 6.22
CA ASP A 129 -12.32 6.45 7.53
C ASP A 129 -11.38 6.88 8.68
N LEU A 130 -10.11 7.23 8.41
CA LEU A 130 -9.17 7.69 9.42
C LEU A 130 -9.67 8.96 10.11
N PRO A 131 -9.85 8.95 11.45
CA PRO A 131 -10.50 10.06 12.14
C PRO A 131 -9.63 11.32 12.11
N PHE A 132 -10.24 12.43 11.68
CA PHE A 132 -9.65 13.76 11.56
C PHE A 132 -8.39 13.83 10.69
N TYR A 133 -8.14 12.82 9.84
CA TYR A 133 -6.95 12.76 9.00
C TYR A 133 -6.99 13.76 7.83
N PHE A 134 -8.17 13.99 7.26
CA PHE A 134 -8.39 15.03 6.24
C PHE A 134 -8.89 16.32 6.89
N ALA A 135 -8.37 17.44 6.41
CA ALA A 135 -8.74 18.77 6.85
C ALA A 135 -10.21 19.07 6.50
N ASP A 136 -10.59 18.76 5.26
CA ASP A 136 -11.92 19.01 4.72
C ASP A 136 -12.26 18.09 3.53
N ARG A 137 -13.49 18.28 2.99
CA ARG A 137 -13.99 17.56 1.82
C ARG A 137 -13.15 17.77 0.56
N ALA A 138 -12.62 18.97 0.36
CA ALA A 138 -11.88 19.29 -0.87
C ALA A 138 -10.54 18.56 -0.90
N GLU A 139 -9.82 18.53 0.22
CA GLU A 139 -8.62 17.72 0.37
C GLU A 139 -8.94 16.23 0.18
N LEU A 140 -9.95 15.71 0.89
CA LEU A 140 -10.37 14.31 0.79
C LEU A 140 -10.66 13.91 -0.65
N TYR A 141 -11.51 14.65 -1.38
CA TYR A 141 -11.86 14.33 -2.77
C TYR A 141 -10.64 14.40 -3.68
N SER A 142 -9.78 15.40 -3.51
CA SER A 142 -8.55 15.51 -4.29
C SER A 142 -7.64 14.28 -4.10
N MET A 143 -7.60 13.70 -2.90
CA MET A 143 -6.81 12.49 -2.64
C MET A 143 -7.48 11.23 -3.19
N LEU A 144 -8.80 11.08 -3.02
CA LEU A 144 -9.57 9.92 -3.49
C LEU A 144 -9.75 9.87 -5.01
N ASP A 145 -9.77 11.02 -5.68
CA ASP A 145 -9.84 11.10 -7.15
C ASP A 145 -8.45 11.12 -7.79
N GLY A 146 -7.41 11.33 -6.98
CA GLY A 146 -6.02 11.40 -7.40
C GLY A 146 -5.26 10.08 -7.28
N GLU A 147 -3.93 10.19 -7.23
CA GLU A 147 -3.03 9.04 -7.13
C GLU A 147 -3.27 8.17 -5.87
N PRO A 148 -3.47 8.73 -4.65
CA PRO A 148 -3.78 7.91 -3.47
C PRO A 148 -5.04 7.05 -3.64
N GLY A 149 -6.12 7.62 -4.17
CA GLY A 149 -7.35 6.87 -4.43
C GLY A 149 -7.19 5.79 -5.49
N ASN A 150 -6.41 6.05 -6.55
CA ASN A 150 -6.10 5.02 -7.55
C ASN A 150 -5.30 3.86 -6.96
N LEU A 151 -4.32 4.14 -6.09
CA LEU A 151 -3.59 3.10 -5.34
C LEU A 151 -4.55 2.29 -4.46
N LEU A 152 -5.52 2.95 -3.83
CA LEU A 152 -6.52 2.29 -2.99
C LEU A 152 -7.46 1.38 -3.79
N LEU A 153 -8.00 1.87 -4.90
CA LEU A 153 -8.88 1.10 -5.79
C LEU A 153 -8.15 -0.12 -6.40
N ALA A 154 -6.85 0.01 -6.70
CA ALA A 154 -6.07 -1.09 -7.27
C ALA A 154 -5.97 -2.31 -6.34
N LYS A 155 -6.03 -2.11 -5.01
CA LYS A 155 -5.99 -3.20 -4.01
C LYS A 155 -7.23 -4.09 -4.04
N LEU A 156 -8.33 -3.65 -4.65
CA LEU A 156 -9.52 -4.49 -4.83
C LEU A 156 -9.27 -5.67 -5.78
N ASN A 157 -8.26 -5.58 -6.65
CA ASN A 157 -7.92 -6.66 -7.57
C ASN A 157 -7.52 -7.94 -6.83
N ASP A 158 -6.91 -7.81 -5.64
CA ASP A 158 -6.45 -8.91 -4.80
C ASP A 158 -7.62 -9.75 -4.27
N ILE A 159 -8.82 -9.15 -4.24
CA ILE A 159 -10.06 -9.81 -3.78
C ILE A 159 -11.05 -10.04 -4.92
N GLY A 160 -10.58 -10.03 -6.18
CA GLY A 160 -11.41 -10.36 -7.34
C GLY A 160 -12.40 -9.26 -7.75
N LEU A 161 -12.16 -8.01 -7.34
CA LEU A 161 -12.99 -6.86 -7.70
C LEU A 161 -12.18 -5.82 -8.49
N VAL A 162 -12.82 -5.15 -9.44
CA VAL A 162 -12.27 -3.98 -10.14
C VAL A 162 -12.79 -2.73 -9.45
N GLY A 163 -11.92 -1.97 -8.78
CA GLY A 163 -12.27 -0.67 -8.20
C GLY A 163 -12.42 0.41 -9.27
N ILE A 164 -13.52 1.15 -9.25
CA ILE A 164 -13.88 2.10 -10.33
C ILE A 164 -13.81 3.56 -9.86
N ALA A 165 -14.56 3.89 -8.81
CA ALA A 165 -14.69 5.25 -8.29
C ALA A 165 -15.12 5.25 -6.81
N PHE A 166 -14.89 6.37 -6.12
CA PHE A 166 -15.44 6.64 -4.80
C PHE A 166 -16.64 7.58 -4.89
N TRP A 167 -17.79 7.13 -4.38
CA TRP A 167 -18.97 7.95 -4.19
C TRP A 167 -19.16 8.21 -2.69
N GLU A 168 -19.78 9.33 -2.35
CA GLU A 168 -19.96 9.77 -0.97
C GLU A 168 -21.25 9.23 -0.36
N ASN A 169 -21.17 8.84 0.91
CA ASN A 169 -22.34 8.75 1.76
C ASN A 169 -22.48 10.02 2.62
N GLY A 170 -21.35 10.48 3.18
CA GLY A 170 -21.24 11.72 3.91
C GLY A 170 -20.21 11.61 5.04
N PHE A 171 -20.01 12.71 5.75
CA PHE A 171 -19.24 12.68 6.99
C PHE A 171 -20.07 12.04 8.11
N LYS A 172 -19.43 11.21 8.92
CA LYS A 172 -20.06 10.53 10.06
C LYS A 172 -20.30 11.50 11.22
N GLN A 173 -21.46 11.35 11.84
CA GLN A 173 -21.94 12.13 12.98
C GLN A 173 -22.23 11.20 14.15
N PHE A 174 -22.01 11.67 15.37
CA PHE A 174 -22.32 10.90 16.57
C PHE A 174 -23.77 11.11 16.99
N THR A 175 -24.44 10.05 17.44
CA THR A 175 -25.70 10.16 18.17
C THR A 175 -25.65 9.35 19.46
N ALA A 176 -26.34 9.84 20.48
CA ALA A 176 -26.58 9.14 21.73
C ALA A 176 -27.80 9.76 22.43
N ASN A 177 -28.15 9.25 23.61
CA ASN A 177 -29.14 9.84 24.50
C ASN A 177 -28.54 10.83 25.52
N ARG A 178 -27.34 11.37 25.22
CA ARG A 178 -26.67 12.47 25.92
C ARG A 178 -25.75 13.24 24.94
N PRO A 179 -25.36 14.50 25.22
CA PRO A 179 -24.38 15.21 24.41
C PRO A 179 -23.02 14.49 24.38
N LEU A 180 -22.39 14.42 23.21
CA LEU A 180 -21.05 13.89 23.01
C LEU A 180 -20.16 15.00 22.45
N LEU A 181 -19.47 15.73 23.31
CA LEU A 181 -18.77 16.98 22.96
C LEU A 181 -17.26 16.94 23.27
N ARG A 182 -16.82 15.91 23.98
CA ARG A 182 -15.40 15.61 24.27
C ARG A 182 -15.19 14.10 24.29
N PRO A 183 -13.94 13.60 24.07
CA PRO A 183 -13.65 12.17 24.07
C PRO A 183 -14.15 11.43 25.32
N GLU A 184 -14.07 12.06 26.49
CA GLU A 184 -14.45 11.43 27.76
C GLU A 184 -15.95 11.16 27.89
N ASP A 185 -16.80 11.81 27.07
CA ASP A 185 -18.25 11.58 27.08
C ASP A 185 -18.62 10.20 26.52
N PHE A 186 -17.69 9.51 25.86
CA PHE A 186 -17.85 8.14 25.37
C PHE A 186 -17.60 7.08 26.44
N ALA A 187 -16.97 7.44 27.56
CA ALA A 187 -16.59 6.49 28.60
C ALA A 187 -17.79 5.66 29.09
N GLY A 188 -17.66 4.34 29.01
CA GLY A 188 -18.67 3.36 29.44
C GLY A 188 -19.91 3.25 28.55
N LEU A 189 -19.98 3.96 27.40
CA LEU A 189 -21.07 3.78 26.45
C LEU A 189 -20.84 2.55 25.58
N ARG A 190 -21.91 1.81 25.30
CA ARG A 190 -21.93 0.80 24.23
C ARG A 190 -22.24 1.51 22.92
N ILE A 191 -21.25 1.63 22.05
CA ILE A 191 -21.41 2.33 20.77
C ILE A 191 -21.49 1.32 19.64
N ARG A 192 -22.55 1.38 18.86
CA ARG A 192 -22.65 0.54 17.66
C ARG A 192 -21.62 0.96 16.63
N THR A 193 -20.92 -0.03 16.06
CA THR A 193 -20.02 0.14 14.92
C THR A 193 -20.41 -0.74 13.73
N MET A 194 -19.93 -0.37 12.54
CA MET A 194 -19.83 -1.32 11.42
C MET A 194 -18.73 -2.35 11.70
N LYS A 195 -18.71 -3.46 10.96
CA LYS A 195 -17.64 -4.46 11.05
C LYS A 195 -16.34 -3.90 10.47
N SER A 196 -15.59 -3.17 11.29
CA SER A 196 -14.31 -2.54 10.96
C SER A 196 -13.45 -2.42 12.22
N ARG A 197 -12.18 -2.83 12.12
CA ARG A 197 -11.24 -2.79 13.24
C ARG A 197 -10.95 -1.35 13.66
N LEU A 198 -10.74 -0.44 12.70
CA LEU A 198 -10.51 0.98 12.97
C LEU A 198 -11.62 1.60 13.81
N LEU A 199 -12.88 1.31 13.48
CA LEU A 199 -14.03 1.88 14.19
C LEU A 199 -14.16 1.33 15.61
N MET A 200 -13.91 0.04 15.80
CA MET A 200 -13.86 -0.55 17.14
C MET A 200 -12.73 0.09 17.98
N ASP A 201 -11.55 0.26 17.39
CA ASP A 201 -10.40 0.86 18.08
C ASP A 201 -10.58 2.37 18.31
N GLN A 202 -11.36 3.07 17.48
CA GLN A 202 -11.73 4.47 17.65
C GLN A 202 -12.54 4.68 18.92
N PHE A 203 -13.63 3.92 19.09
CA PHE A 203 -14.48 4.05 20.28
C PHE A 203 -13.80 3.50 21.53
N SER A 204 -13.05 2.39 21.41
CA SER A 204 -12.26 1.86 22.53
C SER A 204 -11.22 2.87 23.02
N ALA A 205 -10.57 3.63 22.12
CA ALA A 205 -9.63 4.69 22.49
C ALA A 205 -10.26 5.85 23.26
N MET A 206 -11.58 6.03 23.14
CA MET A 206 -12.36 7.03 23.90
C MET A 206 -13.06 6.43 25.14
N GLY A 207 -12.76 5.16 25.47
CA GLY A 207 -13.31 4.48 26.65
C GLY A 207 -14.72 3.90 26.48
N ALA A 208 -15.24 3.85 25.25
CA ALA A 208 -16.50 3.18 24.93
C ALA A 208 -16.30 1.67 24.67
N GLU A 209 -17.38 0.91 24.77
CA GLU A 209 -17.49 -0.49 24.36
C GLU A 209 -18.07 -0.55 22.94
N PRO A 210 -17.29 -0.85 21.89
CA PRO A 210 -17.82 -0.98 20.55
C PRO A 210 -18.62 -2.28 20.38
N VAL A 211 -19.81 -2.21 19.80
CA VAL A 211 -20.67 -3.37 19.51
C VAL A 211 -20.97 -3.43 18.02
N VAL A 212 -20.57 -4.52 17.36
CA VAL A 212 -20.85 -4.72 15.93
C VAL A 212 -22.30 -5.15 15.76
N ILE A 213 -23.10 -4.33 15.08
CA ILE A 213 -24.52 -4.61 14.79
C ILE A 213 -24.80 -4.34 13.32
N ASP A 214 -25.50 -5.26 12.65
CA ASP A 214 -25.88 -5.09 11.26
C ASP A 214 -26.81 -3.88 11.06
N PHE A 215 -26.62 -3.19 9.94
CA PHE A 215 -27.31 -1.95 9.63
C PHE A 215 -28.84 -2.09 9.57
N ALA A 216 -29.36 -3.24 9.12
CA ALA A 216 -30.79 -3.49 9.07
C ALA A 216 -31.42 -3.55 10.47
N THR A 217 -30.67 -3.99 11.48
CA THR A 217 -31.14 -4.16 12.87
C THR A 217 -30.81 -2.97 13.79
N LEU A 218 -30.10 -1.95 13.27
CA LEU A 218 -29.58 -0.84 14.07
C LEU A 218 -30.67 -0.08 14.85
N HIS A 219 -31.78 0.26 14.20
CA HIS A 219 -32.88 0.99 14.86
C HIS A 219 -33.44 0.20 16.04
N GLN A 220 -33.67 -1.11 15.85
CA GLN A 220 -34.17 -1.99 16.91
C GLN A 220 -33.18 -2.08 18.07
N ALA A 221 -31.88 -2.24 17.78
CA ALA A 221 -30.85 -2.30 18.82
C ALA A 221 -30.76 -1.02 19.67
N LEU A 222 -30.97 0.16 19.08
CA LEU A 222 -31.04 1.42 19.82
C LEU A 222 -32.36 1.52 20.62
N THR A 223 -33.47 1.05 20.05
CA THR A 223 -34.79 1.01 20.71
C THR A 223 -34.75 0.17 21.98
N ASP A 224 -34.15 -1.02 21.89
CA ASP A 224 -34.07 -1.98 22.99
C ASP A 224 -32.97 -1.64 24.02
N GLY A 225 -32.18 -0.59 23.76
CA GLY A 225 -31.05 -0.22 24.60
C GLY A 225 -29.93 -1.27 24.60
N ALA A 226 -29.77 -2.04 23.52
CA ALA A 226 -28.62 -2.93 23.34
C ALA A 226 -27.32 -2.13 23.15
N VAL A 227 -27.44 -0.91 22.61
CA VAL A 227 -26.38 0.09 22.43
C VAL A 227 -26.92 1.47 22.82
N ASP A 228 -26.04 2.34 23.28
CA ASP A 228 -26.38 3.68 23.80
C ASP A 228 -26.25 4.78 22.74
N GLY A 229 -25.48 4.51 21.68
CA GLY A 229 -25.21 5.44 20.59
C GLY A 229 -24.58 4.77 19.37
N GLN A 230 -24.31 5.58 18.35
CA GLN A 230 -23.73 5.12 17.08
C GLN A 230 -23.01 6.27 16.35
N GLU A 231 -22.35 5.93 15.24
CA GLU A 231 -21.91 6.90 14.22
C GLU A 231 -22.49 6.56 12.85
N ASN A 232 -22.93 7.59 12.09
CA ASN A 232 -23.30 7.47 10.68
C ASN A 232 -23.41 8.85 10.01
N PRO A 233 -23.36 8.92 8.67
CA PRO A 233 -23.78 10.12 7.94
C PRO A 233 -25.26 10.44 8.12
N LEU A 234 -25.63 11.69 7.88
CA LEU A 234 -27.00 12.18 8.10
C LEU A 234 -28.06 11.41 7.29
N VAL A 235 -27.73 10.98 6.08
CA VAL A 235 -28.64 10.17 5.24
C VAL A 235 -28.98 8.83 5.89
N ALA A 236 -28.02 8.16 6.53
CA ALA A 236 -28.28 6.90 7.22
C ALA A 236 -29.04 7.11 8.54
N ILE A 237 -28.76 8.20 9.27
CA ILE A 237 -29.51 8.59 10.47
C ILE A 237 -30.97 8.86 10.12
N ALA A 238 -31.23 9.61 9.05
CA ALA A 238 -32.57 9.94 8.60
C ALA A 238 -33.30 8.73 8.01
N GLY A 239 -32.66 8.00 7.09
CA GLY A 239 -33.26 6.86 6.39
C GLY A 239 -33.60 5.67 7.30
N LYS A 240 -32.82 5.44 8.37
CA LYS A 240 -33.15 4.47 9.42
C LYS A 240 -33.97 5.04 10.56
N ARG A 241 -34.38 6.32 10.48
CA ARG A 241 -35.20 7.01 11.50
C ARG A 241 -34.58 6.98 12.90
N LEU A 242 -33.25 7.02 12.99
CA LEU A 242 -32.54 6.92 14.27
C LEU A 242 -32.85 8.11 15.19
N TYR A 243 -33.28 9.24 14.63
CA TYR A 243 -33.75 10.41 15.35
C TYR A 243 -34.99 10.16 16.23
N GLU A 244 -35.70 9.05 16.05
CA GLU A 244 -36.84 8.66 16.90
C GLU A 244 -36.40 8.04 18.23
N VAL A 245 -35.17 7.53 18.28
CA VAL A 245 -34.63 6.76 19.42
C VAL A 245 -33.30 7.31 19.94
N GLN A 246 -32.89 8.48 19.46
CA GLN A 246 -31.66 9.17 19.84
C GLN A 246 -31.93 10.65 20.08
N SER A 247 -31.80 11.13 21.33
CA SER A 247 -32.17 12.49 21.71
C SER A 247 -31.13 13.56 21.36
N HIS A 248 -29.88 13.18 21.09
CA HIS A 248 -28.80 14.10 20.73
C HIS A 248 -28.05 13.66 19.47
N LEU A 249 -27.69 14.63 18.65
CA LEU A 249 -26.80 14.49 17.50
C LEU A 249 -25.65 15.48 17.64
N THR A 250 -24.40 15.02 17.51
CA THR A 250 -23.22 15.88 17.40
C THR A 250 -22.71 15.86 15.96
N LEU A 251 -22.73 17.02 15.31
CA LEU A 251 -22.06 17.26 14.03
C LEU A 251 -20.54 17.27 14.23
N SER A 252 -19.98 16.07 14.29
CA SER A 252 -18.57 15.82 14.57
C SER A 252 -17.69 15.94 13.33
N ASN A 253 -18.22 15.56 12.16
CA ASN A 253 -17.44 15.39 10.93
C ASN A 253 -16.08 14.69 11.16
N HIS A 254 -16.08 13.67 12.02
CA HIS A 254 -14.83 13.10 12.54
C HIS A 254 -14.16 12.18 11.53
N ALA A 255 -14.92 11.52 10.65
CA ALA A 255 -14.41 10.67 9.58
C ALA A 255 -15.43 10.62 8.44
N TRP A 256 -14.95 10.34 7.24
CA TRP A 256 -15.78 10.22 6.06
C TRP A 256 -16.22 8.76 5.88
N LEU A 257 -17.44 8.54 5.40
CA LEU A 257 -17.91 7.23 4.96
C LEU A 257 -18.16 7.27 3.45
N GLY A 258 -17.38 6.49 2.73
CA GLY A 258 -17.49 6.33 1.30
C GLY A 258 -18.16 5.05 0.87
N TYR A 259 -18.52 5.02 -0.40
CA TYR A 259 -18.86 3.80 -1.13
C TYR A 259 -17.89 3.64 -2.27
N VAL A 260 -17.36 2.42 -2.41
CA VAL A 260 -16.56 2.07 -3.57
C VAL A 260 -17.50 1.51 -4.62
N PHE A 261 -17.61 2.23 -5.74
CA PHE A 261 -18.17 1.67 -6.96
C PHE A 261 -17.15 0.66 -7.49
N SER A 262 -17.56 -0.60 -7.57
CA SER A 262 -16.72 -1.70 -8.04
C SER A 262 -17.48 -2.66 -8.94
N ALA A 263 -16.75 -3.44 -9.72
CA ALA A 263 -17.29 -4.53 -10.52
C ALA A 263 -16.67 -5.86 -10.11
N SER A 264 -17.41 -6.95 -10.29
CA SER A 264 -16.82 -8.29 -10.29
C SER A 264 -15.78 -8.38 -11.39
N ARG A 265 -14.54 -8.74 -11.05
CA ARG A 265 -13.47 -8.89 -12.06
C ARG A 265 -13.85 -9.91 -13.13
N LYS A 266 -14.41 -11.05 -12.70
CA LYS A 266 -14.84 -12.14 -13.60
C LYS A 266 -15.94 -11.72 -14.56
N ALA A 267 -16.94 -10.97 -14.09
CA ALA A 267 -17.99 -10.44 -14.98
C ALA A 267 -17.45 -9.34 -15.90
N PHE A 268 -16.66 -8.42 -15.33
CA PHE A 268 -16.14 -7.24 -16.02
C PHE A 268 -15.18 -7.60 -17.16
N GLU A 269 -14.24 -8.52 -16.94
CA GLU A 269 -13.29 -8.97 -17.96
C GLU A 269 -13.97 -9.71 -19.12
N GLY A 270 -15.17 -10.26 -18.92
CA GLY A 270 -16.00 -10.85 -19.97
C GLY A 270 -16.70 -9.83 -20.88
N LEU A 271 -16.74 -8.55 -20.50
CA LEU A 271 -17.35 -7.48 -21.30
C LEU A 271 -16.39 -6.98 -22.39
N PRO A 272 -16.88 -6.57 -23.57
CA PRO A 272 -16.09 -5.85 -24.56
C PRO A 272 -15.39 -4.61 -23.99
N GLN A 273 -14.19 -4.30 -24.48
CA GLN A 273 -13.37 -3.17 -24.00
C GLN A 273 -14.14 -1.84 -24.04
N ASP A 274 -14.92 -1.57 -25.10
CA ASP A 274 -15.73 -0.36 -25.22
C ASP A 274 -16.82 -0.25 -24.14
N ILE A 275 -17.39 -1.37 -23.70
CA ILE A 275 -18.37 -1.41 -22.60
C ILE A 275 -17.67 -1.25 -21.25
N ARG A 276 -16.49 -1.87 -21.07
CA ARG A 276 -15.68 -1.69 -19.86
C ARG A 276 -15.31 -0.23 -19.66
N ASP A 277 -14.78 0.41 -20.70
CA ASP A 277 -14.39 1.81 -20.68
C ASP A 277 -15.60 2.70 -20.41
N LEU A 278 -16.74 2.43 -21.07
CA LEU A 278 -17.99 3.14 -20.82
C LEU A 278 -18.45 3.06 -19.34
N ILE A 279 -18.34 1.89 -18.71
CA ILE A 279 -18.67 1.70 -17.29
C ILE A 279 -17.73 2.51 -16.40
N LEU A 280 -16.41 2.42 -16.65
CA LEU A 280 -15.40 3.13 -15.87
C LEU A 280 -15.60 4.65 -15.94
N ASP A 281 -15.74 5.18 -17.15
CA ASP A 281 -15.88 6.62 -17.39
C ASP A 281 -17.19 7.15 -16.81
N THR A 282 -18.31 6.47 -17.04
CA THR A 282 -19.62 6.94 -16.58
C THR A 282 -19.70 6.99 -15.06
N ALA A 283 -19.15 6.00 -14.35
CA ALA A 283 -19.16 5.99 -12.89
C ALA A 283 -18.27 7.09 -12.29
N ARG A 284 -17.11 7.36 -12.90
CA ARG A 284 -16.20 8.45 -12.49
C ARG A 284 -16.77 9.83 -12.77
N GLU A 285 -17.34 10.04 -13.95
CA GLU A 285 -18.00 11.31 -14.34
C GLU A 285 -19.17 11.67 -13.42
N LEU A 286 -19.87 10.68 -12.86
CA LEU A 286 -21.00 10.90 -11.97
C LEU A 286 -20.61 11.22 -10.53
N ALA A 287 -19.37 10.93 -10.11
CA ALA A 287 -18.95 11.12 -8.71
C ALA A 287 -19.10 12.59 -8.23
N PRO A 288 -18.73 13.64 -8.98
CA PRO A 288 -18.96 15.02 -8.56
C PRO A 288 -20.44 15.36 -8.39
N TRP A 289 -21.27 14.92 -9.35
CA TRP A 289 -22.72 15.15 -9.27
C TRP A 289 -23.35 14.45 -8.06
N GLU A 290 -22.93 13.20 -7.80
CA GLU A 290 -23.38 12.44 -6.65
C GLU A 290 -23.04 13.16 -5.34
N ARG A 291 -21.79 13.65 -5.19
CA ARG A 291 -21.36 14.40 -4.00
C ARG A 291 -22.12 15.71 -3.80
N GLU A 292 -22.38 16.45 -4.88
CA GLU A 292 -23.23 17.66 -4.84
C GLU A 292 -24.66 17.32 -4.38
N GLU A 293 -25.22 16.23 -4.90
CA GLU A 293 -26.55 15.77 -4.52
C GLU A 293 -26.60 15.29 -3.05
N THR A 294 -25.54 14.62 -2.59
CA THR A 294 -25.36 14.24 -1.19
C THR A 294 -25.35 15.48 -0.30
N ALA A 295 -24.53 16.49 -0.60
CA ALA A 295 -24.49 17.74 0.17
C ALA A 295 -25.84 18.47 0.18
N ARG A 296 -26.56 18.49 -0.95
CA ARG A 296 -27.90 19.08 -1.04
C ARG A 296 -28.91 18.37 -0.13
N ARG A 297 -28.86 17.04 -0.05
CA ARG A 297 -29.78 16.23 0.79
C ARG A 297 -29.42 16.27 2.27
N GLU A 298 -28.13 16.38 2.63
CA GLU A 298 -27.68 16.52 4.03
C GLU A 298 -28.39 17.66 4.77
N ALA A 299 -28.55 18.82 4.12
CA ALA A 299 -29.27 19.95 4.69
C ALA A 299 -30.74 19.61 5.03
N GLN A 300 -31.41 18.86 4.15
CA GLN A 300 -32.81 18.44 4.34
C GLN A 300 -32.94 17.41 5.47
N PHE A 301 -32.00 16.48 5.57
CA PHE A 301 -31.95 15.50 6.65
C PHE A 301 -31.75 16.19 8.01
N LEU A 302 -30.91 17.21 8.09
CA LEU A 302 -30.68 17.94 9.33
C LEU A 302 -31.93 18.67 9.81
N GLU A 303 -32.69 19.30 8.91
CA GLU A 303 -33.98 19.91 9.24
C GLU A 303 -34.99 18.88 9.73
N THR A 304 -35.05 17.71 9.08
CA THR A 304 -35.92 16.59 9.52
C THR A 304 -35.57 16.13 10.93
N ILE A 305 -34.27 15.97 11.23
CA ILE A 305 -33.78 15.55 12.54
C ILE A 305 -34.11 16.60 13.61
N ARG A 306 -33.93 17.90 13.31
CA ARG A 306 -34.30 18.99 14.24
C ARG A 306 -35.80 19.03 14.50
N ALA A 307 -36.62 18.87 13.46
CA ALA A 307 -38.07 18.88 13.57
C ALA A 307 -38.61 17.71 14.43
N ALA A 308 -37.87 16.60 14.50
CA ALA A 308 -38.17 15.48 15.39
C ALA A 308 -37.83 15.74 16.87
N GLY A 309 -37.29 16.91 17.21
CA GLY A 309 -36.96 17.30 18.60
C GLY A 309 -35.56 16.88 19.07
N VAL A 310 -34.71 16.36 18.17
CA VAL A 310 -33.32 16.01 18.49
C VAL A 310 -32.49 17.27 18.74
N GLN A 311 -31.73 17.28 19.84
CA GLN A 311 -30.78 18.36 20.13
C GLN A 311 -29.52 18.19 19.29
N VAL A 312 -29.35 19.09 18.32
CA VAL A 312 -28.19 19.10 17.42
C VAL A 312 -27.09 20.00 17.99
N HIS A 313 -25.90 19.43 18.16
CA HIS A 313 -24.67 20.12 18.58
C HIS A 313 -23.68 20.19 17.42
N THR A 314 -22.81 21.20 17.43
CA THR A 314 -21.68 21.31 16.51
C THR A 314 -20.39 21.41 17.31
N LEU A 315 -19.36 20.64 16.95
CA LEU A 315 -18.07 20.76 17.62
C LEU A 315 -17.41 22.11 17.29
N GLY A 316 -17.04 22.86 18.34
CA GLY A 316 -16.16 24.02 18.20
C GLY A 316 -14.71 23.62 17.89
N GLY A 317 -13.86 24.60 17.53
CA GLY A 317 -12.45 24.36 17.19
C GLY A 317 -11.69 23.60 18.28
N ASP A 318 -11.79 24.03 19.54
CA ASP A 318 -11.14 23.38 20.68
C ASP A 318 -11.64 21.95 20.91
N GLN A 319 -12.95 21.71 20.76
CA GLN A 319 -13.53 20.37 20.91
C GLN A 319 -13.05 19.44 19.79
N ARG A 320 -13.08 19.90 18.54
CA ARG A 320 -12.57 19.14 17.39
C ARG A 320 -11.09 18.80 17.57
N GLN A 321 -10.29 19.75 18.04
CA GLN A 321 -8.88 19.54 18.31
C GLN A 321 -8.65 18.48 19.39
N ARG A 322 -9.42 18.50 20.49
CA ARG A 322 -9.34 17.48 21.54
C ARG A 322 -9.65 16.07 21.03
N PHE A 323 -10.63 15.93 20.12
CA PHE A 323 -10.89 14.63 19.47
C PHE A 323 -9.76 14.21 18.54
N ALA A 324 -9.25 15.13 17.71
CA ALA A 324 -8.13 14.86 16.81
C ALA A 324 -6.88 14.41 17.60
N GLU A 325 -6.57 15.05 18.72
CA GLU A 325 -5.44 14.69 19.59
C GLU A 325 -5.63 13.32 20.25
N ALA A 326 -6.83 13.04 20.76
CA ALA A 326 -7.14 11.74 21.38
C ALA A 326 -7.05 10.58 20.38
N LEU A 327 -7.39 10.82 19.10
CA LEU A 327 -7.41 9.80 18.06
C LEU A 327 -6.15 9.78 17.17
N ALA A 328 -5.26 10.76 17.25
CA ALA A 328 -4.02 10.80 16.49
C ALA A 328 -3.13 9.54 16.65
N PRO A 329 -3.02 8.91 17.85
CA PRO A 329 -2.31 7.63 17.98
C PRO A 329 -2.92 6.49 17.16
N LEU A 330 -4.24 6.49 16.95
CA LEU A 330 -4.91 5.49 16.10
C LEU A 330 -4.47 5.64 14.65
N VAL A 331 -4.49 6.87 14.13
CA VAL A 331 -4.09 7.19 12.75
C VAL A 331 -2.66 6.71 12.46
N ARG A 332 -1.72 6.98 13.38
CA ARG A 332 -0.33 6.52 13.25
C ARG A 332 -0.18 5.00 13.36
N GLY A 333 -0.92 4.39 14.29
CA GLY A 333 -0.85 2.95 14.53
C GLY A 333 -1.23 2.13 13.30
N TYR A 334 -2.21 2.60 12.54
CA TYR A 334 -2.79 1.94 11.36
C TYR A 334 -1.95 2.04 10.08
N GLY A 335 -0.73 2.58 10.13
CA GLY A 335 0.08 2.80 8.92
C GLY A 335 0.34 1.53 8.09
N PHE A 336 0.55 0.37 8.73
CA PHE A 336 0.75 -0.89 8.01
C PHE A 336 -0.55 -1.49 7.48
N GLU A 337 -1.66 -1.33 8.20
CA GLU A 337 -2.99 -1.76 7.73
C GLU A 337 -3.50 -0.90 6.57
N VAL A 338 -3.26 0.42 6.62
CA VAL A 338 -3.65 1.33 5.55
C VAL A 338 -2.72 1.22 4.34
N GLY A 339 -1.43 1.08 4.59
CA GLY A 339 -0.37 1.06 3.58
C GLY A 339 0.39 2.38 3.54
N TYR A 340 1.70 2.31 3.78
CA TYR A 340 2.58 3.47 3.73
C TYR A 340 2.75 4.02 2.32
N ASP A 341 2.51 3.23 1.27
CA ASP A 341 2.43 3.70 -0.12
C ASP A 341 1.37 4.80 -0.30
N LEU A 342 0.19 4.63 0.32
CA LEU A 342 -0.88 5.63 0.23
C LEU A 342 -0.64 6.83 1.14
N LEU A 343 -0.24 6.57 2.39
CA LEU A 343 -0.02 7.62 3.38
C LEU A 343 1.15 8.53 2.96
N ALA A 344 2.27 7.95 2.52
CA ALA A 344 3.41 8.70 2.02
C ALA A 344 3.05 9.51 0.77
N LYS A 345 2.26 8.94 -0.16
CA LYS A 345 1.79 9.68 -1.33
C LYS A 345 0.90 10.87 -0.95
N THR A 346 0.03 10.67 0.04
CA THR A 346 -0.83 11.74 0.58
C THR A 346 0.01 12.87 1.16
N ASP A 347 1.00 12.52 1.99
CA ASP A 347 1.87 13.50 2.64
C ASP A 347 2.82 14.17 1.63
N GLU A 348 3.29 13.46 0.60
CA GLU A 348 4.01 14.05 -0.54
C GLU A 348 3.17 15.16 -1.19
N LEU A 349 1.92 14.86 -1.57
CA LEU A 349 1.04 15.84 -2.22
C LEU A 349 0.73 17.04 -1.33
N ARG A 350 0.56 16.82 -0.02
CA ARG A 350 0.40 17.91 0.98
C ARG A 350 1.64 18.81 1.02
N ILE A 351 2.83 18.21 1.02
CA ILE A 351 4.07 18.98 1.02
C ILE A 351 4.20 19.76 -0.28
N MET A 352 3.94 19.16 -1.45
CA MET A 352 3.98 19.88 -2.73
C MET A 352 3.01 21.06 -2.75
N ALA A 353 1.77 20.86 -2.29
CA ALA A 353 0.78 21.94 -2.19
C ALA A 353 1.25 23.07 -1.27
N LEU A 354 1.86 22.74 -0.12
CA LEU A 354 2.45 23.71 0.80
C LEU A 354 3.58 24.51 0.13
N LEU A 355 4.50 23.82 -0.55
CA LEU A 355 5.62 24.44 -1.26
C LEU A 355 5.12 25.39 -2.36
N ASP A 356 4.14 24.94 -3.15
CA ASP A 356 3.53 25.72 -4.23
C ASP A 356 2.81 26.96 -3.71
N GLN A 357 2.07 26.83 -2.60
CA GLN A 357 1.37 27.94 -1.98
C GLN A 357 2.35 29.00 -1.47
N ALA A 358 3.40 28.57 -0.78
CA ALA A 358 4.42 29.47 -0.26
C ALA A 358 5.20 30.16 -1.38
N ASN A 359 5.53 29.46 -2.46
CA ASN A 359 6.17 30.02 -3.64
C ASN A 359 5.27 31.08 -4.32
N ARG A 360 3.98 30.77 -4.51
CA ARG A 360 2.99 31.75 -5.04
C ARG A 360 2.83 32.98 -4.15
N ALA A 361 2.98 32.81 -2.83
CA ALA A 361 2.94 33.90 -1.87
C ALA A 361 4.28 34.66 -1.72
N GLY A 362 5.32 34.28 -2.46
CA GLY A 362 6.64 34.91 -2.38
C GLY A 362 7.32 34.75 -1.00
N GLN A 363 6.99 33.69 -0.26
CA GLN A 363 7.55 33.46 1.07
C GLN A 363 9.06 33.13 0.98
N PRO A 364 9.90 33.68 1.88
CA PRO A 364 11.32 33.36 1.89
C PRO A 364 11.56 31.88 2.12
N ALA A 365 12.53 31.28 1.43
CA ALA A 365 12.91 29.87 1.60
C ALA A 365 13.30 29.53 3.06
N SER A 366 13.75 30.52 3.85
CA SER A 366 14.06 30.37 5.27
C SER A 366 12.83 30.11 6.16
N THR A 367 11.62 30.38 5.66
CA THR A 367 10.36 30.10 6.37
C THR A 367 9.77 28.73 6.04
N MET A 368 10.31 28.07 5.02
CA MET A 368 9.85 26.76 4.56
C MET A 368 10.34 25.65 5.48
N PRO A 369 9.66 24.49 5.57
CA PRO A 369 10.22 23.33 6.26
C PRO A 369 11.54 22.88 5.62
N LEU A 370 12.37 22.21 6.40
CA LEU A 370 13.50 21.42 5.90
C LEU A 370 13.01 20.00 5.62
N LEU A 371 13.50 19.39 4.54
CA LEU A 371 12.99 18.12 4.02
C LEU A 371 14.02 17.00 4.16
N LEU A 372 13.51 15.81 4.45
CA LEU A 372 14.24 14.54 4.39
C LEU A 372 13.53 13.65 3.37
N GLY A 373 14.27 13.15 2.38
CA GLY A 373 13.76 12.16 1.43
C GLY A 373 13.79 10.77 2.04
N LEU A 374 12.81 9.92 1.70
CA LEU A 374 12.89 8.47 1.89
C LEU A 374 12.59 7.81 0.55
N ASP A 375 13.60 7.16 -0.03
CA ASP A 375 13.44 6.26 -1.16
C ASP A 375 13.40 4.82 -0.62
N ALA A 376 12.22 4.19 -0.59
CA ALA A 376 12.06 2.85 -0.01
C ALA A 376 10.91 2.05 -0.65
N ASP A 377 10.82 0.77 -0.31
CA ASP A 377 9.62 -0.03 -0.56
C ASP A 377 8.53 0.33 0.44
N LEU A 378 7.50 1.00 -0.03
CA LEU A 378 6.33 1.33 0.78
C LEU A 378 5.12 0.45 0.42
N SER A 379 5.26 -0.39 -0.61
CA SER A 379 4.30 -1.42 -1.02
C SER A 379 4.98 -2.77 -1.29
N GLY A 380 4.16 -3.81 -1.53
CA GLY A 380 4.66 -5.15 -1.85
C GLY A 380 5.40 -5.83 -0.69
N SER A 381 6.31 -6.74 -1.02
CA SER A 381 7.03 -7.57 -0.04
C SER A 381 8.00 -6.80 0.86
N GLY A 382 8.48 -5.64 0.43
CA GLY A 382 9.39 -4.78 1.20
C GLY A 382 8.70 -3.72 2.07
N ALA A 383 7.36 -3.63 2.01
CA ALA A 383 6.59 -2.57 2.67
C ALA A 383 6.84 -2.49 4.19
N MET A 384 7.10 -3.63 4.84
CA MET A 384 7.37 -3.64 6.28
C MET A 384 8.72 -2.98 6.61
N ALA A 385 9.77 -3.25 5.84
CA ALA A 385 11.07 -2.61 6.01
C ALA A 385 11.00 -1.11 5.74
N GLY A 386 10.44 -0.67 4.61
CA GLY A 386 10.33 0.75 4.29
C GLY A 386 9.43 1.51 5.28
N GLY A 387 8.31 0.91 5.69
CA GLY A 387 7.47 1.46 6.76
C GLY A 387 8.19 1.54 8.12
N ALA A 388 9.03 0.56 8.46
CA ALA A 388 9.81 0.61 9.70
C ALA A 388 10.90 1.69 9.67
N ILE A 389 11.57 1.89 8.53
CA ILE A 389 12.51 3.01 8.31
C ILE A 389 11.77 4.33 8.47
N LEU A 390 10.61 4.49 7.82
CA LEU A 390 9.77 5.69 7.93
C LEU A 390 9.38 5.97 9.38
N ARG A 391 8.92 4.96 10.14
CA ARG A 391 8.60 5.11 11.57
C ARG A 391 9.81 5.56 12.39
N GLY A 392 11.00 5.06 12.09
CA GLY A 392 12.26 5.50 12.73
C GLY A 392 12.55 6.97 12.46
N MET A 393 12.38 7.41 11.21
CA MET A 393 12.54 8.81 10.81
C MET A 393 11.50 9.71 11.49
N GLU A 394 10.21 9.30 11.52
CA GLU A 394 9.12 10.04 12.17
C GLU A 394 9.39 10.25 13.66
N MET A 395 9.84 9.21 14.37
CA MET A 395 10.20 9.30 15.78
C MET A 395 11.29 10.35 16.02
N ALA A 396 12.33 10.38 15.19
CA ALA A 396 13.41 11.36 15.33
C ALA A 396 12.96 12.78 14.95
N VAL A 397 12.19 12.91 13.86
CA VAL A 397 11.64 14.20 13.38
C VAL A 397 10.73 14.83 14.42
N ASP A 398 9.86 14.06 15.06
CA ASP A 398 8.96 14.55 16.10
C ASP A 398 9.74 15.08 17.31
N GLU A 399 10.78 14.37 17.75
CA GLU A 399 11.63 14.83 18.85
C GLU A 399 12.43 16.08 18.50
N ILE A 400 12.92 16.18 17.27
CA ILE A 400 13.66 17.36 16.78
C ILE A 400 12.72 18.56 16.67
N ASN A 401 11.54 18.37 16.10
CA ASN A 401 10.53 19.42 15.94
C ASN A 401 9.98 19.90 17.29
N GLY A 402 9.78 19.00 18.24
CA GLY A 402 9.39 19.34 19.61
C GLY A 402 10.43 20.21 20.35
N LYS A 403 11.67 20.27 19.84
CA LYS A 403 12.75 21.14 20.34
C LYS A 403 12.99 22.38 19.46
N GLY A 404 12.04 22.72 18.59
CA GLY A 404 12.11 23.89 17.71
C GLY A 404 12.76 23.63 16.34
N GLY A 405 13.01 22.36 16.00
CA GLY A 405 13.53 21.98 14.69
C GLY A 405 15.05 22.15 14.54
N ILE A 406 15.48 22.52 13.33
CA ILE A 406 16.88 22.74 12.95
C ILE A 406 16.97 24.05 12.16
N LEU A 407 17.96 24.89 12.48
CA LEU A 407 18.08 26.24 11.90
C LEU A 407 16.78 27.08 12.06
N GLY A 408 16.03 26.85 13.15
CA GLY A 408 14.75 27.50 13.42
C GLY A 408 13.58 27.03 12.54
N ARG A 409 13.75 25.93 11.79
CA ARG A 409 12.78 25.41 10.83
C ARG A 409 12.34 23.99 11.20
N PRO A 410 11.06 23.63 11.03
CA PRO A 410 10.61 22.26 11.26
C PRO A 410 11.11 21.32 10.15
N LEU A 411 11.32 20.06 10.51
CA LEU A 411 11.57 18.96 9.58
C LEU A 411 10.26 18.34 9.08
N ARG A 412 10.26 17.89 7.83
CA ARG A 412 9.23 17.07 7.18
C ARG A 412 9.89 15.96 6.38
N ILE A 413 9.20 14.83 6.26
CA ILE A 413 9.65 13.68 5.46
C ILE A 413 8.85 13.66 4.17
N VAL A 414 9.52 13.46 3.04
CA VAL A 414 8.90 13.15 1.75
C VAL A 414 9.32 11.74 1.38
N ALA A 415 8.40 10.79 1.44
CA ALA A 415 8.68 9.39 1.17
C ALA A 415 8.08 8.97 -0.19
N ARG A 416 8.83 8.21 -0.98
CA ARG A 416 8.40 7.72 -2.30
C ARG A 416 8.69 6.23 -2.44
N ASP A 417 7.76 5.54 -3.09
CA ASP A 417 7.76 4.09 -3.23
C ASP A 417 8.52 3.64 -4.50
N HIS A 418 9.68 3.02 -4.33
CA HIS A 418 10.48 2.52 -5.45
C HIS A 418 10.11 1.10 -5.87
N ARG A 419 9.43 0.29 -5.05
CA ARG A 419 8.98 -1.09 -5.38
C ARG A 419 10.08 -2.00 -5.93
N GLN A 420 11.23 -1.98 -5.28
CA GLN A 420 12.44 -2.74 -5.62
C GLN A 420 12.93 -2.45 -7.06
N ASN A 421 12.55 -1.32 -7.64
CA ASN A 421 12.83 -0.96 -9.03
C ASN A 421 13.85 0.19 -9.08
N PRO A 422 15.07 -0.05 -9.61
CA PRO A 422 16.11 0.96 -9.69
C PRO A 422 15.74 2.22 -10.48
N PHE A 423 14.95 2.08 -11.56
CA PHE A 423 14.51 3.24 -12.35
C PHE A 423 13.61 4.18 -11.54
N ARG A 424 12.71 3.61 -10.72
CA ARG A 424 11.86 4.40 -9.81
C ARG A 424 12.70 5.06 -8.71
N GLY A 425 13.69 4.36 -8.16
CA GLY A 425 14.63 4.92 -7.20
C GLY A 425 15.36 6.15 -7.76
N LEU A 426 15.96 6.02 -8.95
CA LEU A 426 16.58 7.12 -9.68
C LEU A 426 15.64 8.32 -9.88
N GLU A 427 14.39 8.07 -10.29
CA GLU A 427 13.37 9.13 -10.43
C GLU A 427 13.05 9.81 -9.10
N ASN A 428 12.98 9.04 -8.01
CA ASN A 428 12.75 9.56 -6.66
C ASN A 428 13.91 10.46 -6.22
N ILE A 429 15.17 10.04 -6.40
CA ILE A 429 16.35 10.85 -6.07
C ILE A 429 16.35 12.17 -6.85
N GLU A 430 16.11 12.12 -8.16
CA GLU A 430 16.02 13.31 -9.02
C GLU A 430 14.86 14.23 -8.61
N THR A 431 13.77 13.67 -8.10
CA THR A 431 12.66 14.46 -7.55
C THR A 431 13.11 15.15 -6.27
N PHE A 432 13.68 14.40 -5.32
CA PHE A 432 14.12 14.93 -4.02
C PHE A 432 15.12 16.07 -4.16
N ALA A 433 16.11 15.94 -5.05
CA ALA A 433 17.11 16.98 -5.28
C ALA A 433 16.53 18.29 -5.84
N ARG A 434 15.34 18.25 -6.45
CA ARG A 434 14.63 19.44 -6.94
C ARG A 434 13.77 20.13 -5.87
N LEU A 435 13.53 19.47 -4.73
CA LEU A 435 12.71 20.05 -3.67
C LEU A 435 13.51 21.04 -2.82
N PRO A 436 12.99 22.27 -2.63
CA PRO A 436 13.66 23.26 -1.80
C PRO A 436 13.73 22.80 -0.33
N GLY A 437 14.92 22.94 0.26
CA GLY A 437 15.16 22.57 1.66
C GLY A 437 15.46 21.09 1.89
N MET A 438 15.67 20.29 0.83
CA MET A 438 16.15 18.92 0.94
C MET A 438 17.54 18.86 1.59
N LEU A 439 17.64 18.14 2.71
CA LEU A 439 18.90 18.00 3.47
C LEU A 439 19.66 16.73 3.10
N ALA A 440 18.93 15.63 2.91
CA ALA A 440 19.45 14.29 2.67
C ALA A 440 18.32 13.37 2.22
N THR A 441 18.69 12.24 1.61
CA THR A 441 17.77 11.13 1.34
C THR A 441 18.16 9.91 2.17
N MET A 442 17.17 9.20 2.71
CA MET A 442 17.31 7.89 3.33
C MET A 442 16.99 6.81 2.30
N ALA A 443 17.84 5.78 2.23
CA ALA A 443 17.68 4.64 1.35
C ALA A 443 16.87 3.51 2.00
N GLY A 444 16.21 2.72 1.17
CA GLY A 444 15.53 1.48 1.53
C GLY A 444 16.49 0.31 1.77
N MET A 445 15.97 -0.91 1.71
CA MET A 445 16.74 -2.11 2.03
C MET A 445 17.54 -2.70 0.86
N HIS A 446 17.21 -2.34 -0.39
CA HIS A 446 17.72 -3.04 -1.56
C HIS A 446 19.05 -2.49 -2.06
N THR A 447 20.13 -3.25 -1.82
CA THR A 447 21.47 -2.96 -2.35
C THR A 447 21.48 -2.70 -3.86
N SER A 448 20.70 -3.43 -4.65
CA SER A 448 20.67 -3.23 -6.12
C SER A 448 20.07 -1.90 -6.53
N VAL A 449 19.05 -1.40 -5.83
CA VAL A 449 18.47 -0.07 -6.11
C VAL A 449 19.50 0.99 -5.76
N ILE A 450 20.07 0.89 -4.57
CA ILE A 450 21.06 1.84 -4.05
C ILE A 450 22.31 1.93 -4.93
N GLN A 451 22.82 0.78 -5.42
CA GLN A 451 23.99 0.77 -6.30
C GLN A 451 23.75 1.55 -7.59
N ASP A 452 22.58 1.40 -8.21
CA ASP A 452 22.22 2.11 -9.43
C ASP A 452 22.03 3.62 -9.18
N GLU A 453 21.72 4.02 -7.94
CA GLU A 453 21.55 5.42 -7.54
C GLU A 453 22.85 6.16 -7.22
N LEU A 454 23.96 5.43 -6.98
CA LEU A 454 25.22 6.02 -6.52
C LEU A 454 25.71 7.14 -7.44
N GLU A 455 25.72 6.93 -8.75
CA GLU A 455 26.17 7.96 -9.70
C GLU A 455 25.34 9.25 -9.56
N THR A 456 24.01 9.10 -9.50
CA THR A 456 23.07 10.21 -9.42
C THR A 456 23.20 10.97 -8.12
N ILE A 457 23.30 10.26 -6.98
CA ILE A 457 23.50 10.85 -5.65
C ILE A 457 24.77 11.69 -5.58
N HIS A 458 25.90 11.17 -6.10
CA HIS A 458 27.17 11.89 -6.08
C HIS A 458 27.18 13.08 -7.04
N ARG A 459 26.58 12.93 -8.22
CA ARG A 459 26.41 14.04 -9.18
C ARG A 459 25.54 15.16 -8.60
N LEU A 460 24.46 14.81 -7.90
CA LEU A 460 23.55 15.75 -7.25
C LEU A 460 24.06 16.29 -5.91
N GLN A 461 25.17 15.71 -5.40
CA GLN A 461 25.80 16.12 -4.14
C GLN A 461 24.83 16.11 -2.95
N LEU A 462 23.99 15.07 -2.89
CA LEU A 462 22.96 14.91 -1.88
C LEU A 462 23.39 13.84 -0.87
N PRO A 463 23.53 14.15 0.44
CA PRO A 463 23.81 13.14 1.45
C PRO A 463 22.81 11.98 1.38
N PHE A 464 23.33 10.75 1.33
CA PHE A 464 22.53 9.54 1.20
C PHE A 464 22.77 8.61 2.39
N LEU A 465 21.72 8.39 3.16
CA LEU A 465 21.75 7.72 4.46
C LEU A 465 21.19 6.31 4.34
N MET A 466 21.85 5.32 4.93
CA MET A 466 21.47 3.92 4.78
C MET A 466 21.20 3.29 6.14
N ALA A 467 19.92 3.00 6.39
CA ALA A 467 19.46 2.40 7.65
C ALA A 467 19.37 0.87 7.61
N TRP A 468 19.50 0.26 6.43
CA TRP A 468 19.24 -1.18 6.26
C TRP A 468 20.24 -1.90 5.36
N SER A 469 20.47 -1.44 4.13
CA SER A 469 21.26 -2.19 3.15
C SER A 469 22.64 -2.63 3.68
N ALA A 470 23.00 -3.89 3.41
CA ALA A 470 24.22 -4.50 3.95
C ALA A 470 25.35 -4.67 2.92
N GLY A 471 25.01 -4.64 1.63
CA GLY A 471 25.99 -4.80 0.55
C GLY A 471 27.15 -3.82 0.63
N THR A 472 28.37 -4.31 0.60
CA THR A 472 29.60 -3.54 0.88
C THR A 472 29.82 -2.41 -0.14
N GLY A 473 29.51 -2.66 -1.42
CA GLY A 473 29.72 -1.70 -2.50
C GLY A 473 28.85 -0.43 -2.44
N VAL A 474 27.87 -0.34 -1.55
CA VAL A 474 27.06 0.89 -1.37
C VAL A 474 27.78 1.97 -0.56
N ILE A 475 28.83 1.60 0.17
CA ILE A 475 29.70 2.51 0.93
C ILE A 475 31.14 2.47 0.38
N HIS A 476 31.63 1.28 0.05
CA HIS A 476 32.98 1.08 -0.48
C HIS A 476 32.98 1.16 -2.00
N HIS A 477 33.08 2.39 -2.52
CA HIS A 477 33.06 2.71 -3.95
C HIS A 477 34.04 3.85 -4.28
N ASP A 478 34.31 4.07 -5.56
CA ASP A 478 35.37 4.99 -6.01
C ASP A 478 34.96 6.48 -6.07
N TYR A 479 33.71 6.82 -5.76
CA TYR A 479 33.26 8.22 -5.77
C TYR A 479 33.95 9.06 -4.68
N GLN A 480 34.55 10.18 -5.08
CA GLN A 480 35.25 11.11 -4.20
C GLN A 480 34.83 12.57 -4.48
N PRO A 481 34.38 13.33 -3.45
CA PRO A 481 34.08 12.87 -2.10
C PRO A 481 32.84 11.95 -2.08
N SER A 482 32.82 10.96 -1.18
CA SER A 482 31.64 10.09 -0.98
C SER A 482 30.49 10.85 -0.30
N TYR A 483 29.25 10.64 -0.75
CA TYR A 483 28.02 11.19 -0.15
C TYR A 483 27.20 10.14 0.62
N THR A 484 27.66 8.89 0.68
CA THR A 484 26.94 7.77 1.31
C THR A 484 27.37 7.59 2.76
N PHE A 485 26.43 7.36 3.68
CA PHE A 485 26.69 7.16 5.11
C PHE A 485 25.76 6.08 5.67
N ARG A 486 26.29 5.10 6.39
CA ARG A 486 25.52 3.94 6.85
C ARG A 486 25.55 3.75 8.36
N VAL A 487 24.36 3.54 8.92
CA VAL A 487 24.14 2.91 10.22
C VAL A 487 23.41 1.60 9.91
N SER A 488 24.17 0.57 9.59
CA SER A 488 23.70 -0.79 9.30
C SER A 488 24.90 -1.73 9.32
N ILE A 489 24.68 -3.03 9.18
CA ILE A 489 25.77 -4.00 9.12
C ILE A 489 26.36 -4.05 7.71
N ASP A 490 27.60 -4.54 7.60
CA ASP A 490 28.30 -4.76 6.34
C ASP A 490 28.46 -6.25 6.06
N ASP A 491 28.32 -6.66 4.80
CA ASP A 491 28.45 -8.07 4.40
C ASP A 491 29.86 -8.65 4.66
N THR A 492 30.92 -7.82 4.71
CA THR A 492 32.27 -8.25 5.13
C THR A 492 32.33 -8.68 6.60
N TRP A 493 31.36 -8.31 7.42
CA TRP A 493 31.24 -8.75 8.82
C TRP A 493 30.22 -9.89 8.94
N VAL A 494 29.14 -9.83 8.17
CA VAL A 494 28.04 -10.80 8.25
C VAL A 494 28.41 -12.15 7.66
N ALA A 495 29.02 -12.15 6.48
CA ALA A 495 29.44 -13.38 5.82
C ALA A 495 30.35 -14.25 6.72
N PRO A 496 31.45 -13.72 7.31
CA PRO A 496 32.25 -14.51 8.24
C PRO A 496 31.48 -14.91 9.51
N PHE A 497 30.64 -14.02 10.05
CA PHE A 497 29.83 -14.33 11.23
C PHE A 497 28.89 -15.52 10.99
N LEU A 498 28.14 -15.52 9.89
CA LEU A 498 27.23 -16.60 9.55
C LEU A 498 28.00 -17.89 9.21
N LEU A 499 29.12 -17.78 8.49
CA LEU A 499 29.96 -18.94 8.16
C LEU A 499 30.53 -19.61 9.41
N GLU A 500 31.03 -18.83 10.38
CA GLU A 500 31.53 -19.36 11.64
C GLU A 500 30.45 -20.15 12.40
N HIS A 501 29.24 -19.58 12.51
CA HIS A 501 28.14 -20.26 13.20
C HIS A 501 27.65 -21.50 12.45
N ALA A 502 27.63 -21.47 11.12
CA ALA A 502 27.28 -22.62 10.30
C ALA A 502 28.31 -23.76 10.44
N LEU A 503 29.62 -23.43 10.48
CA LEU A 503 30.71 -24.40 10.67
C LEU A 503 30.70 -25.05 12.06
N HIS A 504 30.21 -24.35 13.09
CA HIS A 504 29.97 -24.94 14.40
C HIS A 504 28.81 -25.94 14.41
N ARG A 505 27.85 -25.81 13.47
CA ARG A 505 26.67 -26.66 13.39
C ARG A 505 26.85 -27.90 12.51
N GLY A 506 27.60 -27.78 11.41
CA GLY A 506 27.81 -28.85 10.44
C GLY A 506 29.07 -28.66 9.59
N ARG A 507 29.38 -29.65 8.75
CA ARG A 507 30.65 -29.69 7.99
C ARG A 507 30.49 -29.31 6.53
N HIS A 508 29.35 -29.63 5.93
CA HIS A 508 29.06 -29.31 4.54
C HIS A 508 27.97 -28.23 4.48
N ILE A 509 28.36 -27.05 4.02
CA ILE A 509 27.52 -25.86 4.00
C ILE A 509 27.15 -25.53 2.57
N THR A 510 25.88 -25.21 2.34
CA THR A 510 25.48 -24.54 1.10
C THR A 510 25.02 -23.12 1.41
N ALA A 511 25.67 -22.13 0.80
CA ALA A 511 25.21 -20.76 0.85
C ALA A 511 24.31 -20.48 -0.35
N LEU A 512 23.03 -20.24 -0.07
CA LEU A 512 22.02 -19.83 -1.05
C LEU A 512 21.95 -18.31 -1.09
N LEU A 513 22.36 -17.73 -2.22
CA LEU A 513 22.52 -16.29 -2.40
C LEU A 513 21.46 -15.75 -3.37
N GLU A 514 20.75 -14.68 -3.00
CA GLU A 514 19.84 -13.95 -3.90
C GLU A 514 20.56 -13.52 -5.17
N GLN A 515 19.99 -13.79 -6.35
CA GLN A 515 20.48 -13.34 -7.66
C GLN A 515 20.34 -11.81 -7.79
N SER A 516 21.18 -11.08 -7.07
CA SER A 516 21.16 -9.63 -6.93
C SER A 516 22.56 -9.11 -6.60
N ALA A 517 22.68 -7.77 -6.55
CA ALA A 517 23.89 -7.12 -6.04
C ALA A 517 24.22 -7.51 -4.59
N TRP A 518 23.20 -7.81 -3.78
CA TRP A 518 23.40 -8.21 -2.38
C TRP A 518 23.95 -9.63 -2.26
N GLY A 519 23.46 -10.57 -3.07
CA GLY A 519 24.06 -11.91 -3.13
C GLY A 519 25.49 -11.88 -3.65
N ARG A 520 25.80 -11.04 -4.66
CA ARG A 520 27.18 -10.82 -5.13
C ARG A 520 28.11 -10.29 -4.03
N SER A 521 27.65 -9.33 -3.24
CA SER A 521 28.41 -8.81 -2.09
C SER A 521 28.73 -9.92 -1.08
N ASN A 522 27.80 -10.85 -0.85
CA ASN A 522 28.04 -12.00 0.04
C ASN A 522 28.98 -13.03 -0.57
N GLU A 523 28.86 -13.33 -1.87
CA GLU A 523 29.81 -14.19 -2.60
C GLU A 523 31.24 -13.64 -2.50
N GLU A 524 31.44 -12.35 -2.75
CA GLU A 524 32.74 -11.68 -2.66
C GLU A 524 33.33 -11.76 -1.24
N ALA A 525 32.50 -11.59 -0.20
CA ALA A 525 32.93 -11.70 1.18
C ALA A 525 33.22 -13.15 1.61
N LEU A 526 32.49 -14.14 1.08
CA LEU A 526 32.67 -15.56 1.40
C LEU A 526 33.86 -16.19 0.68
N ASN A 527 34.11 -15.85 -0.59
CA ASN A 527 35.13 -16.51 -1.43
C ASN A 527 36.53 -16.58 -0.78
N PRO A 528 37.09 -15.51 -0.19
CA PRO A 528 38.38 -15.56 0.49
C PRO A 528 38.40 -16.45 1.73
N LEU A 529 37.25 -16.66 2.38
CA LEU A 529 37.09 -17.55 3.53
C LEU A 529 36.99 -19.00 3.07
N ILE A 530 36.21 -19.26 2.01
CA ILE A 530 36.05 -20.58 1.39
C ILE A 530 37.39 -21.11 0.90
N ALA A 531 38.23 -20.27 0.29
CA ALA A 531 39.56 -20.64 -0.21
C ALA A 531 40.52 -21.14 0.89
N LYS A 532 40.23 -20.86 2.18
CA LYS A 532 41.02 -21.31 3.34
C LYS A 532 40.48 -22.61 3.95
N LEU A 533 39.32 -23.09 3.52
CA LEU A 533 38.67 -24.30 4.02
C LEU A 533 39.02 -25.51 3.13
N PRO A 534 38.86 -26.74 3.64
CA PRO A 534 38.97 -27.94 2.80
C PRO A 534 38.02 -27.87 1.59
N PRO A 535 38.44 -28.35 0.40
CA PRO A 535 37.56 -28.36 -0.78
C PRO A 535 36.22 -29.05 -0.51
N GLY A 536 35.12 -28.44 -0.95
CA GLY A 536 33.76 -28.96 -0.75
C GLY A 536 33.15 -28.68 0.64
N THR A 537 33.84 -27.94 1.52
CA THR A 537 33.27 -27.51 2.81
C THR A 537 32.09 -26.56 2.60
N VAL A 538 32.22 -25.61 1.67
CA VAL A 538 31.17 -24.64 1.34
C VAL A 538 30.92 -24.69 -0.17
N THR A 539 29.65 -24.76 -0.55
CA THR A 539 29.19 -24.62 -1.93
C THR A 539 28.32 -23.37 -2.04
N LEU A 540 28.54 -22.56 -3.06
CA LEU A 540 27.70 -21.39 -3.35
C LEU A 540 26.65 -21.77 -4.40
N GLU A 541 25.40 -21.39 -4.17
CA GLU A 541 24.36 -21.44 -5.18
C GLU A 541 23.50 -20.19 -5.17
N TRP A 542 22.85 -19.94 -6.30
CA TRP A 542 22.02 -18.75 -6.48
C TRP A 542 20.53 -19.08 -6.44
N LEU A 543 19.74 -18.21 -5.82
CA LEU A 543 18.27 -18.26 -5.82
C LEU A 543 17.71 -17.09 -6.63
N ASN A 544 16.70 -17.36 -7.44
CA ASN A 544 16.04 -16.32 -8.21
C ASN A 544 14.98 -15.61 -7.35
N ARG A 545 14.80 -14.31 -7.60
CA ARG A 545 13.68 -13.57 -7.02
C ARG A 545 12.36 -14.11 -7.58
N GLY A 546 11.39 -14.33 -6.71
CA GLY A 546 10.10 -14.96 -7.04
C GLY A 546 10.16 -16.47 -7.25
N GLU A 547 11.25 -17.15 -6.90
CA GLU A 547 11.31 -18.62 -6.87
C GLU A 547 10.34 -19.17 -5.82
N THR A 548 9.53 -20.16 -6.19
CA THR A 548 8.36 -20.62 -5.41
C THR A 548 8.34 -22.12 -5.12
N ASP A 549 9.27 -22.89 -5.67
CA ASP A 549 9.37 -24.34 -5.43
C ASP A 549 10.82 -24.69 -5.12
N PHE A 550 11.06 -25.10 -3.88
CA PHE A 550 12.38 -25.46 -3.39
C PHE A 550 12.50 -26.96 -3.11
N ALA A 551 11.41 -27.74 -3.20
CA ALA A 551 11.38 -29.13 -2.74
C ALA A 551 12.43 -30.02 -3.44
N ALA A 552 12.49 -29.96 -4.78
CA ALA A 552 13.46 -30.75 -5.55
C ALA A 552 14.91 -30.33 -5.24
N ARG A 553 15.14 -29.02 -5.13
CA ARG A 553 16.45 -28.43 -4.83
C ARG A 553 16.94 -28.80 -3.44
N LEU A 554 16.08 -28.74 -2.44
CA LEU A 554 16.39 -29.14 -1.06
C LEU A 554 16.72 -30.64 -0.98
N SER A 555 16.02 -31.48 -1.75
CA SER A 555 16.38 -32.90 -1.87
C SER A 555 17.77 -33.07 -2.48
N GLU A 556 18.08 -32.38 -3.58
CA GLU A 556 19.38 -32.47 -4.23
C GLU A 556 20.53 -31.97 -3.33
N LEU A 557 20.32 -30.88 -2.58
CA LEU A 557 21.27 -30.38 -1.59
C LEU A 557 21.60 -31.44 -0.54
N ARG A 558 20.57 -32.07 0.03
CA ARG A 558 20.76 -33.16 1.00
C ARG A 558 21.47 -34.35 0.39
N ASP A 559 21.10 -34.75 -0.82
CA ASP A 559 21.69 -35.92 -1.49
C ASP A 559 23.17 -35.69 -1.85
N ARG A 560 23.59 -34.41 -2.02
CA ARG A 560 25.00 -33.99 -2.13
C ARG A 560 25.72 -33.84 -0.79
N GLY A 561 25.05 -34.12 0.32
CA GLY A 561 25.61 -34.12 1.66
C GLY A 561 25.60 -32.77 2.38
N THR A 562 24.80 -31.79 1.93
CA THR A 562 24.63 -30.53 2.68
C THR A 562 24.03 -30.79 4.05
N ASP A 563 24.70 -30.29 5.09
CA ASP A 563 24.27 -30.41 6.49
C ASP A 563 23.66 -29.10 7.03
N VAL A 564 24.04 -27.94 6.46
CA VAL A 564 23.63 -26.60 6.93
C VAL A 564 23.46 -25.66 5.74
N ILE A 565 22.45 -24.79 5.81
CA ILE A 565 22.24 -23.73 4.82
C ILE A 565 22.62 -22.37 5.40
N ILE A 566 23.41 -21.60 4.66
CA ILE A 566 23.48 -20.14 4.83
C ILE A 566 22.50 -19.52 3.84
N LEU A 567 21.57 -18.68 4.31
CA LEU A 567 20.53 -18.10 3.46
C LEU A 567 20.64 -16.59 3.37
N VAL A 568 20.82 -16.06 2.15
CA VAL A 568 20.79 -14.64 1.84
C VAL A 568 19.59 -14.39 0.93
N ALA A 569 18.42 -14.15 1.52
CA ALA A 569 17.17 -13.97 0.81
C ALA A 569 16.20 -13.03 1.55
N ASN A 570 15.20 -12.54 0.82
CA ASN A 570 14.12 -11.70 1.34
C ASN A 570 12.93 -12.57 1.79
N ALA A 571 11.90 -11.92 2.33
CA ALA A 571 10.81 -12.62 3.01
C ALA A 571 10.03 -13.59 2.12
N ALA A 572 9.80 -13.23 0.85
CA ALA A 572 9.01 -14.04 -0.08
C ALA A 572 9.68 -15.39 -0.36
N GLU A 573 10.94 -15.38 -0.82
CA GLU A 573 11.68 -16.60 -1.13
C GLU A 573 11.99 -17.41 0.13
N SER A 574 12.30 -16.73 1.24
CA SER A 574 12.57 -17.40 2.52
C SER A 574 11.36 -18.17 3.03
N ARG A 575 10.14 -17.64 2.82
CA ARG A 575 8.89 -18.32 3.20
C ARG A 575 8.75 -19.63 2.44
N GLU A 576 8.85 -19.60 1.12
CA GLU A 576 8.68 -20.80 0.28
C GLU A 576 9.72 -21.87 0.62
N LEU A 577 10.98 -21.45 0.80
CA LEU A 577 12.06 -22.35 1.20
C LEU A 577 11.79 -22.98 2.56
N VAL A 578 11.35 -22.21 3.56
CA VAL A 578 11.08 -22.72 4.92
C VAL A 578 9.85 -23.62 4.95
N GLU A 579 8.82 -23.33 4.17
CA GLU A 579 7.62 -24.17 4.03
C GLU A 579 7.96 -25.53 3.41
N ASP A 580 8.77 -25.56 2.34
CA ASP A 580 9.22 -26.83 1.74
C ASP A 580 10.21 -27.57 2.66
N MET A 581 11.11 -26.85 3.33
CA MET A 581 12.03 -27.41 4.32
C MET A 581 11.27 -28.11 5.46
N ALA A 582 10.16 -27.53 5.93
CA ALA A 582 9.33 -28.07 6.99
C ALA A 582 8.56 -29.36 6.61
N ARG A 583 8.53 -29.72 5.32
CA ARG A 583 7.93 -30.97 4.81
C ARG A 583 8.93 -32.12 4.71
N MET A 584 10.23 -31.84 4.85
CA MET A 584 11.26 -32.86 4.84
C MET A 584 11.24 -33.67 6.14
N ASP A 585 11.56 -34.97 6.06
CA ASP A 585 11.68 -35.84 7.26
C ASP A 585 12.79 -35.38 8.22
N ASN A 586 13.85 -34.77 7.67
CA ASN A 586 14.97 -34.20 8.43
C ASN A 586 15.32 -32.81 7.87
N PRO A 587 14.64 -31.75 8.33
CA PRO A 587 14.91 -30.37 7.91
C PRO A 587 16.35 -29.94 8.18
N LEU A 588 16.99 -29.28 7.23
CA LEU A 588 18.33 -28.71 7.39
C LEU A 588 18.28 -27.43 8.24
N PRO A 589 19.21 -27.22 9.19
CA PRO A 589 19.32 -25.95 9.90
C PRO A 589 19.73 -24.81 8.96
N ILE A 590 19.19 -23.62 9.22
CA ILE A 590 19.38 -22.42 8.41
C ILE A 590 19.99 -21.31 9.27
N TYR A 591 21.12 -20.75 8.81
CA TYR A 591 21.74 -19.54 9.33
C TYR A 591 21.58 -18.43 8.30
N ALA A 592 20.64 -17.53 8.54
CA ALA A 592 20.19 -16.57 7.55
C ALA A 592 20.71 -15.15 7.81
N HIS A 593 20.90 -14.41 6.73
CA HIS A 593 20.99 -12.97 6.76
C HIS A 593 19.60 -12.36 7.08
N TRP A 594 19.53 -11.10 7.47
CA TRP A 594 18.34 -10.49 8.06
C TRP A 594 17.23 -10.07 7.09
N GLY A 595 17.40 -10.29 5.77
CA GLY A 595 16.52 -9.71 4.73
C GLY A 595 15.04 -10.06 4.93
N PHE A 596 14.76 -11.31 5.29
CA PHE A 596 13.39 -11.78 5.55
C PHE A 596 12.70 -11.10 6.75
N THR A 597 13.46 -10.49 7.67
CA THR A 597 12.90 -9.73 8.79
C THR A 597 12.30 -8.40 8.37
N GLY A 598 12.55 -7.97 7.13
CA GLY A 598 11.96 -6.81 6.48
C GLY A 598 10.58 -7.03 5.88
N GLY A 599 9.99 -8.23 6.02
CA GLY A 599 8.65 -8.58 5.56
C GLY A 599 7.85 -9.35 6.62
N ASP A 600 6.62 -9.75 6.29
CA ASP A 600 5.71 -10.46 7.21
C ASP A 600 6.01 -11.97 7.35
N PHE A 601 7.29 -12.34 7.24
CA PHE A 601 7.76 -13.72 7.15
C PHE A 601 7.28 -14.60 8.32
N TRP A 602 7.38 -14.09 9.56
CA TRP A 602 7.01 -14.88 10.74
C TRP A 602 5.52 -15.23 10.76
N ARG A 603 4.62 -14.26 10.49
CA ARG A 603 3.17 -14.51 10.51
C ARG A 603 2.77 -15.51 9.45
N GLN A 604 3.44 -15.47 8.29
CA GLN A 604 3.15 -16.35 7.16
C GLN A 604 3.72 -17.76 7.32
N SER A 605 4.73 -17.95 8.18
CA SER A 605 5.50 -19.20 8.28
C SER A 605 5.47 -19.84 9.68
N GLN A 606 4.54 -19.45 10.55
CA GLN A 606 4.51 -19.88 11.96
C GLN A 606 4.56 -21.41 12.13
N HIS A 607 3.78 -22.14 11.32
CA HIS A 607 3.72 -23.59 11.39
C HIS A 607 5.05 -24.22 10.95
N ALA A 608 5.61 -23.78 9.83
CA ALA A 608 6.88 -24.29 9.31
C ALA A 608 8.06 -23.98 10.26
N LEU A 609 8.09 -22.79 10.86
CA LEU A 609 9.12 -22.39 11.82
C LEU A 609 9.16 -23.24 13.10
N SER A 610 8.09 -23.97 13.42
CA SER A 610 8.10 -24.93 14.53
C SER A 610 8.91 -26.20 14.23
N LYS A 611 9.20 -26.47 12.95
CA LYS A 611 9.88 -27.68 12.46
C LYS A 611 11.29 -27.41 11.94
N VAL A 612 11.59 -26.16 11.58
CA VAL A 612 12.87 -25.76 10.97
C VAL A 612 13.72 -24.99 11.97
N GLU A 613 14.96 -25.42 12.17
CA GLU A 613 15.94 -24.65 12.95
C GLU A 613 16.39 -23.42 12.15
N LEU A 614 15.73 -22.28 12.36
CA LEU A 614 16.13 -21.00 11.78
C LEU A 614 16.86 -20.13 12.81
N ARG A 615 18.04 -19.65 12.46
CA ARG A 615 18.83 -18.65 13.17
C ARG A 615 19.23 -17.55 12.21
N PHE A 616 19.39 -16.34 12.69
CA PHE A 616 19.71 -15.21 11.82
C PHE A 616 20.49 -14.10 12.50
N VAL A 617 21.26 -13.36 11.73
CA VAL A 617 22.02 -12.21 12.23
C VAL A 617 21.09 -11.03 12.55
N GLN A 618 21.41 -10.29 13.61
CA GLN A 618 20.80 -9.01 13.94
C GLN A 618 21.83 -8.04 14.53
N SER A 619 21.65 -6.74 14.29
CA SER A 619 22.40 -5.66 14.96
C SER A 619 21.72 -5.15 16.22
N ILE A 620 20.44 -5.44 16.40
CA ILE A 620 19.69 -4.90 17.53
C ILE A 620 18.59 -5.87 17.98
N LEU A 621 18.43 -5.98 19.29
CA LEU A 621 17.42 -6.84 19.93
C LEU A 621 16.55 -5.98 20.86
N MET A 622 15.60 -5.22 20.29
CA MET A 622 14.77 -4.26 21.04
C MET A 622 13.94 -4.90 22.16
N ASP A 623 13.56 -6.17 21.99
CA ASP A 623 12.65 -6.87 22.92
C ASP A 623 13.38 -7.74 23.96
N ASN A 624 14.72 -7.67 23.99
CA ASN A 624 15.53 -8.61 24.77
C ASN A 624 16.20 -7.98 26.01
N GLY A 625 15.46 -7.15 26.75
CA GLY A 625 15.93 -6.61 28.04
C GLY A 625 17.31 -5.96 27.97
N THR A 626 17.52 -5.09 26.98
CA THR A 626 18.85 -4.57 26.66
C THR A 626 19.46 -3.79 27.82
N ALA A 627 20.77 -3.90 28.01
CA ALA A 627 21.53 -3.09 28.97
C ALA A 627 21.63 -1.60 28.58
N ASN A 628 20.98 -1.17 27.49
CA ASN A 628 20.96 0.22 27.02
C ASN A 628 19.65 0.93 27.45
N PRO A 629 19.67 1.78 28.49
CA PRO A 629 18.52 2.57 28.91
C PRO A 629 17.93 3.46 27.80
N ARG A 630 18.74 3.97 26.85
CA ARG A 630 18.24 4.82 25.77
C ARG A 630 17.37 4.03 24.80
N LEU A 631 17.81 2.81 24.45
CA LEU A 631 17.04 1.90 23.61
C LEU A 631 15.74 1.44 24.30
N THR A 632 15.81 1.17 25.60
CA THR A 632 14.64 0.80 26.40
C THR A 632 13.60 1.92 26.40
N ALA A 633 14.03 3.15 26.73
CA ALA A 633 13.15 4.31 26.70
C ALA A 633 12.59 4.61 25.29
N PHE A 634 13.40 4.42 24.25
CA PHE A 634 12.93 4.55 22.86
C PHE A 634 11.86 3.51 22.53
N THR A 635 12.07 2.26 22.93
CA THR A 635 11.14 1.14 22.71
C THR A 635 9.80 1.41 23.38
N GLU A 636 9.78 1.92 24.60
CA GLU A 636 8.55 2.31 25.31
C GLU A 636 7.80 3.43 24.57
N ARG A 637 8.52 4.49 24.13
CA ARG A 637 7.92 5.58 23.35
C ARG A 637 7.37 5.07 22.01
N TYR A 638 8.09 4.20 21.32
CA TYR A 638 7.66 3.61 20.06
C TYR A 638 6.36 2.81 20.25
N ARG A 639 6.33 1.94 21.28
CA ARG A 639 5.15 1.14 21.61
C ARG A 639 3.94 2.02 21.92
N ALA A 640 4.12 3.07 22.71
CA ALA A 640 3.06 4.04 23.00
C ALA A 640 2.58 4.78 21.73
N ARG A 641 3.51 5.24 20.88
CA ARG A 641 3.19 5.98 19.65
C ARG A 641 2.36 5.17 18.66
N TYR A 642 2.70 3.90 18.48
CA TYR A 642 2.09 3.01 17.48
C TYR A 642 1.12 1.99 18.09
N ARG A 643 0.67 2.22 19.33
CA ARG A 643 -0.33 1.40 20.03
C ARG A 643 0.03 -0.09 20.12
N LEU A 644 1.30 -0.40 20.33
CA LEU A 644 1.77 -1.77 20.57
C LEU A 644 1.76 -2.06 22.07
N THR A 645 1.23 -3.21 22.46
CA THR A 645 1.34 -3.73 23.82
C THR A 645 2.79 -4.17 24.12
N ALA A 646 3.11 -4.53 25.36
CA ALA A 646 4.44 -5.02 25.72
C ALA A 646 4.84 -6.34 25.03
N ILE A 647 3.87 -7.06 24.47
CA ILE A 647 4.06 -8.40 23.90
C ILE A 647 4.02 -8.41 22.37
N ASP A 648 3.58 -7.33 21.74
CA ASP A 648 3.52 -7.25 20.29
C ASP A 648 4.94 -7.13 19.71
N PRO A 649 5.24 -7.81 18.59
CA PRO A 649 6.52 -7.65 17.91
C PRO A 649 6.64 -6.25 17.32
N ILE A 650 7.85 -5.69 17.40
CA ILE A 650 8.20 -4.47 16.67
C ILE A 650 8.53 -4.86 15.22
N PRO A 651 7.82 -4.32 14.22
CA PRO A 651 8.11 -4.63 12.82
C PRO A 651 9.52 -4.16 12.46
N ALA A 652 10.33 -5.08 11.92
CA ALA A 652 11.61 -4.77 11.28
C ALA A 652 12.51 -3.81 12.13
N PRO A 653 12.86 -4.19 13.37
CA PRO A 653 13.37 -3.28 14.40
C PRO A 653 14.68 -2.58 14.03
N ALA A 654 15.56 -3.24 13.27
CA ALA A 654 16.81 -2.65 12.79
C ALA A 654 16.54 -1.38 11.95
N GLY A 655 15.62 -1.46 10.98
CA GLY A 655 15.26 -0.32 10.13
C GLY A 655 14.76 0.88 10.93
N THR A 656 13.93 0.65 11.94
CA THR A 656 13.45 1.72 12.83
C THR A 656 14.58 2.33 13.64
N ALA A 657 15.37 1.53 14.35
CA ALA A 657 16.39 2.05 15.26
C ALA A 657 17.54 2.75 14.53
N HIS A 658 17.99 2.18 13.42
CA HIS A 658 19.04 2.73 12.60
C HIS A 658 18.63 4.06 11.94
N ALA A 659 17.41 4.13 11.37
CA ALA A 659 16.91 5.34 10.76
C ALA A 659 16.75 6.47 11.79
N TYR A 660 16.29 6.15 12.99
CA TYR A 660 16.19 7.10 14.10
C TYR A 660 17.56 7.73 14.43
N ASP A 661 18.60 6.91 14.64
CA ASP A 661 19.94 7.41 14.94
C ASP A 661 20.52 8.22 13.76
N LEU A 662 20.33 7.76 12.51
CA LEU A 662 20.80 8.49 11.32
C LEU A 662 20.17 9.88 11.19
N VAL A 663 18.88 10.04 11.45
CA VAL A 663 18.22 11.35 11.41
C VAL A 663 18.81 12.29 12.47
N HIS A 664 19.11 11.79 13.67
CA HIS A 664 19.75 12.62 14.71
C HIS A 664 21.23 12.93 14.42
N LEU A 665 21.96 11.99 13.80
CA LEU A 665 23.33 12.23 13.34
C LEU A 665 23.36 13.31 12.25
N LEU A 666 22.48 13.20 11.24
CA LEU A 666 22.28 14.24 10.24
C LEU A 666 21.92 15.57 10.90
N ALA A 667 20.97 15.58 11.82
CA ALA A 667 20.56 16.79 12.52
C ALA A 667 21.71 17.45 13.28
N SER A 668 22.59 16.65 13.87
CA SER A 668 23.81 17.14 14.54
C SER A 668 24.79 17.74 13.54
N ALA A 669 24.96 17.11 12.37
CA ALA A 669 25.81 17.64 11.30
C ALA A 669 25.27 18.96 10.73
N VAL A 670 23.95 19.08 10.50
CA VAL A 670 23.33 20.34 10.06
C VAL A 670 23.52 21.45 11.08
N ARG A 671 23.33 21.17 12.37
CA ARG A 671 23.58 22.16 13.45
C ARG A 671 25.04 22.59 13.50
N GLN A 672 25.97 21.65 13.33
CA GLN A 672 27.40 21.94 13.29
C GLN A 672 27.77 22.77 12.05
N ALA A 673 27.19 22.48 10.89
CA ALA A 673 27.42 23.22 9.65
C ALA A 673 26.82 24.63 9.70
N GLY A 674 25.71 24.83 10.44
CA GLY A 674 25.01 26.10 10.52
C GLY A 674 24.29 26.51 9.24
N THR A 675 24.10 25.58 8.30
CA THR A 675 23.52 25.81 6.97
C THR A 675 22.75 24.58 6.49
N SER A 676 21.81 24.77 5.57
CA SER A 676 21.12 23.68 4.86
C SER A 676 21.82 23.27 3.56
N ASP A 677 23.03 23.77 3.30
CA ASP A 677 23.85 23.38 2.14
C ASP A 677 24.32 21.92 2.26
N THR A 678 24.01 21.11 1.26
CA THR A 678 24.21 19.67 1.30
C THR A 678 25.68 19.26 1.32
N GLN A 679 26.56 20.01 0.65
CA GLN A 679 28.01 19.75 0.65
C GLN A 679 28.62 20.05 2.03
N ALA A 680 28.23 21.17 2.64
CA ALA A 680 28.65 21.53 3.99
C ALA A 680 28.15 20.52 5.03
N ILE A 681 26.90 20.04 4.90
CA ILE A 681 26.35 18.99 5.75
C ILE A 681 27.14 17.69 5.59
N ARG A 682 27.41 17.25 4.35
CA ARG A 682 28.25 16.08 4.06
C ARG A 682 29.61 16.19 4.74
N ALA A 683 30.29 17.33 4.63
CA ALA A 683 31.59 17.55 5.27
C ALA A 683 31.48 17.62 6.82
N ALA A 684 30.33 18.03 7.35
CA ALA A 684 30.08 18.06 8.79
C ALA A 684 29.82 16.66 9.36
N MET A 685 29.23 15.74 8.59
CA MET A 685 29.00 14.34 9.00
C MET A 685 30.31 13.64 9.40
N GLU A 686 31.38 13.82 8.61
CA GLU A 686 32.73 13.26 8.89
C GLU A 686 33.44 13.90 10.10
N LYS A 687 32.92 15.03 10.59
CA LYS A 687 33.53 15.81 11.69
C LYS A 687 32.77 15.68 13.00
N LEU A 688 31.69 14.91 13.03
CA LEU A 688 30.94 14.63 14.25
C LEU A 688 31.86 13.95 15.28
N LYS A 689 31.92 14.49 16.50
CA LYS A 689 32.83 13.96 17.54
C LYS A 689 32.28 12.71 18.21
N SER A 690 31.12 12.83 18.85
CA SER A 690 30.42 11.71 19.45
C SER A 690 28.93 11.95 19.49
N TYR A 691 28.15 10.87 19.45
CA TYR A 691 26.70 10.93 19.58
C TYR A 691 26.21 9.72 20.41
N PRO A 692 25.44 9.94 21.49
CA PRO A 692 24.92 8.85 22.32
C PRO A 692 23.64 8.27 21.72
N GLY A 693 23.80 7.40 20.72
CA GLY A 693 22.69 6.77 20.00
C GLY A 693 21.92 5.72 20.81
N ILE A 694 20.79 5.30 20.25
CA ILE A 694 20.00 4.19 20.78
C ILE A 694 20.56 2.84 20.33
N VAL A 695 21.27 2.79 19.20
CA VAL A 695 21.94 1.56 18.72
C VAL A 695 23.26 1.38 19.46
N ARG A 696 24.06 2.45 19.56
CA ARG A 696 25.36 2.48 20.26
C ARG A 696 25.78 3.90 20.63
N ASP A 697 26.84 4.03 21.41
CA ASP A 697 27.60 5.28 21.49
C ASP A 697 28.53 5.39 20.28
N TYR A 698 28.33 6.41 19.46
CA TYR A 698 29.17 6.66 18.28
C TYR A 698 30.34 7.56 18.65
N VAL A 699 31.59 7.11 18.43
CA VAL A 699 32.81 7.85 18.82
C VAL A 699 33.97 7.64 17.82
N PRO A 700 34.12 8.50 16.80
CA PRO A 700 33.05 9.23 16.10
C PRO A 700 32.16 8.28 15.29
N PRO A 701 30.98 8.72 14.82
CA PRO A 701 30.17 7.93 13.88
C PRO A 701 30.89 7.75 12.54
N PHE A 702 31.36 8.85 11.93
CA PHE A 702 31.98 8.83 10.61
C PHE A 702 33.33 9.56 10.63
N THR A 703 34.22 9.19 9.72
CA THR A 703 35.47 9.90 9.39
C THR A 703 35.60 9.98 7.87
N ALA A 704 36.58 10.74 7.35
CA ALA A 704 36.80 10.83 5.90
C ALA A 704 37.11 9.48 5.23
N GLU A 705 37.62 8.51 5.99
CA GLU A 705 37.96 7.17 5.53
C GLU A 705 36.94 6.11 5.92
N ARG A 706 35.96 6.44 6.78
CA ARG A 706 34.99 5.47 7.32
C ARG A 706 33.58 6.07 7.36
N HIS A 707 32.77 5.66 6.41
CA HIS A 707 31.37 6.05 6.30
C HIS A 707 30.39 4.99 6.85
N ASP A 708 30.95 3.95 7.45
CA ASP A 708 30.25 3.01 8.33
C ASP A 708 30.36 3.43 9.79
N ALA A 709 29.20 3.68 10.40
CA ALA A 709 29.10 4.00 11.81
C ALA A 709 29.00 2.77 12.72
N LEU A 710 28.71 1.60 12.13
CA LEU A 710 28.69 0.33 12.85
C LEU A 710 30.00 -0.46 12.70
N GLY A 711 30.06 -1.65 13.31
CA GLY A 711 31.20 -2.55 13.33
C GLY A 711 30.76 -3.97 13.70
N PRO A 712 31.63 -4.98 13.54
CA PRO A 712 31.28 -6.40 13.73
C PRO A 712 30.88 -6.78 15.16
N ASP A 713 31.24 -5.96 16.16
CA ASP A 713 30.93 -6.17 17.58
C ASP A 713 29.43 -6.12 17.91
N ILE A 714 28.61 -5.61 16.99
CA ILE A 714 27.15 -5.47 17.16
C ILE A 714 26.37 -6.70 16.71
N LEU A 715 27.04 -7.67 16.07
CA LEU A 715 26.35 -8.81 15.48
C LEU A 715 25.92 -9.79 16.57
N HIS A 716 24.62 -10.10 16.56
CA HIS A 716 24.01 -11.11 17.42
C HIS A 716 23.38 -12.19 16.57
N LEU A 717 23.47 -13.43 17.05
CA LEU A 717 22.63 -14.50 16.53
C LEU A 717 21.25 -14.40 17.21
N ALA A 718 20.20 -14.45 16.41
CA ALA A 718 18.83 -14.24 16.82
C ALA A 718 17.90 -15.35 16.31
N LYS A 719 16.69 -15.39 16.88
CA LYS A 719 15.56 -16.21 16.46
C LYS A 719 14.25 -15.47 16.71
N TYR A 720 13.16 -15.96 16.13
CA TYR A 720 11.82 -15.58 16.58
C TYR A 720 11.42 -16.36 17.83
N ASP A 721 10.69 -15.70 18.73
CA ASP A 721 9.91 -16.38 19.77
C ASP A 721 8.51 -16.79 19.26
N GLU A 722 7.71 -17.39 20.13
CA GLU A 722 6.35 -17.86 19.83
C GLU A 722 5.36 -16.72 19.46
N ARG A 723 5.75 -15.46 19.65
CA ARG A 723 4.95 -14.26 19.34
C ARG A 723 5.54 -13.44 18.20
N GLY A 724 6.61 -13.92 17.57
CA GLY A 724 7.28 -13.25 16.47
C GLY A 724 8.22 -12.13 16.90
N ARG A 725 8.53 -12.01 18.19
CA ARG A 725 9.55 -11.07 18.66
C ARG A 725 10.92 -11.63 18.33
N ILE A 726 11.84 -10.74 17.95
CA ILE A 726 13.22 -11.09 17.64
C ILE A 726 14.04 -11.07 18.93
N VAL A 727 14.53 -12.24 19.33
CA VAL A 727 15.26 -12.45 20.58
C VAL A 727 16.61 -13.11 20.30
N GLY A 728 17.56 -12.99 21.22
CA GLY A 728 18.85 -13.65 21.09
C GLY A 728 18.71 -15.17 21.03
N ALA A 729 19.45 -15.79 20.11
CA ALA A 729 19.63 -17.23 20.08
C ALA A 729 20.88 -17.57 20.90
N ARG A 730 20.70 -18.40 21.93
CA ARG A 730 21.81 -18.95 22.72
C ARG A 730 22.39 -20.18 22.05
#